data_AF-A0A1V5UTW7-F1
#
_entry.id   AF-A0A1V5UTW7-F1
#
_cell.length_a   1.000
_cell.length_b   1.000
_cell.length_c   1.000
_cell.angle_alpha   90.00
_cell.angle_beta   90.00
_cell.angle_gamma   90.00
#
_symmetry.space_group_name_H-M   'P 1'
#
loop_
_entity.id
_entity.type
_entity.pdbx_description
1 polymer ?
#
loop_
_entity_poly.entity_id
_entity_poly.type
_entity_poly.pdbx_seq_one_letter_code
_entity_poly.pdbx_strand_id
1 'polypeptide(L)'
;MKHILSAFLPAFLTLPVLAVHDGGFLNKITDEYVTPHHKFFVQPDKQPIRVLFILSRAGARGAVELGQRIPLQADYLLTPNHANLAEEDMYESAIAGTTVLEKKRELAQKLETSRDLYVIGNFDFTKLPEDAQFKILSAVRDGAGLLIVQPIGFRKLPYKKLYQEELPAPAFLNGFPFPNEKTVLKAWKVGKGRVVHLAFGSSFIPHYLTLTGPIPVGNTWRSQYENAIALAGLSARFAAGRETEPESPVVRVRDSFNNIVTPPYSAGTLYKDEIGRNGGYRVSRISEASPVGAIRIAAPEVVRGEKPFQGSVSFEKPVPADGKLRVELVDSPFGRIFFRRDLPLKQGVQKTDFTVAKADLPTIAGTVRVSLLAPDGRTLAMEEQLVFFPNRTLDDYPQLGWDTISGMNGILFAPQLLDRLGWTLGLTHPSPGGTNARDMAILNQKMVPYTVRIGLQKSKTGGVAQYRWFFLPKERMKDAEKLDGDECFYRPEVQELWKAGIEYRMTNLPKYGPAIYNLGDENYVDTSGGYGPSDLQYFREFLRKKYGSIEQLNYNWRTSFKDFGEVPHIPQKTAVDSGNYPAWGDHRSYMETMYADCHAFLANEIRKYDPGALVGAEGSVPGDLEKTIETLEYWGPYSNTVEDEVLRSFGGDRVRMLWWGGYPGSHGGRGAYPMPLLGDLVRGTVNGNAWFSTQIGSNHSAFGCDMTIADYVKRYLPYFDRLRNGLAQLMIRNPMTDEGVYFYWSHPSNLACKVNEACVNPTDGLTPLIRYAYRNGRGFEFVSARTSDRLKKAKTVFLCGASALSDKECAALLDFVKNGGTLIADVNPAVMNEHLRTRESNPLEALFGKLGFNDAKKPELKPVSIPGFKAALSGNAGNYSERQYGKGKAVLLNFMLSSAANTADKSTPFDRFIDSFLPAPVYKVAPGLDENAVVRIRHGNGFDLIGATVPPARLGEKCWIALPGKRFFYLCGEGFAGEGNTLELDFARSPFLCYSVFPEKQKEPEFSIARGARGERLAFFGPSLVSGRVFCLELTDPAGQVRRTFVFDRAERAPVIRIAYNEPAGRWKAVLTDVATGLRKTGNFEVTP
;
A
#
# COMPACT_ATOMS: atom_id res chain seq x y z
N MET A 1 -12.81 -15.19 25.89
CA MET A 1 -11.79 -14.32 25.26
C MET A 1 -10.91 -13.73 26.35
N LYS A 2 -9.74 -14.36 26.65
CA LYS A 2 -8.64 -13.74 27.44
C LYS A 2 -7.36 -14.59 27.59
N HIS A 3 -7.27 -15.81 27.03
CA HIS A 3 -6.07 -16.66 27.20
C HIS A 3 -5.67 -17.42 25.93
N ILE A 4 -5.24 -16.73 24.87
CA ILE A 4 -4.37 -17.28 23.79
C ILE A 4 -3.58 -16.10 23.17
N LEU A 5 -2.72 -15.45 23.95
CA LEU A 5 -1.93 -14.29 23.49
C LEU A 5 -0.44 -14.37 23.90
N SER A 6 0.03 -15.56 24.31
CA SER A 6 1.28 -15.70 25.07
C SER A 6 2.35 -16.60 24.44
N ALA A 7 2.35 -16.81 23.11
CA ALA A 7 3.36 -17.70 22.48
C ALA A 7 4.11 -17.14 21.26
N PHE A 8 3.90 -15.87 20.86
CA PHE A 8 4.66 -15.23 19.76
C PHE A 8 5.43 -13.96 20.17
N LEU A 9 5.59 -13.70 21.47
CA LEU A 9 6.52 -12.69 21.98
C LEU A 9 7.81 -13.39 22.44
N PRO A 10 8.84 -13.43 21.58
CA PRO A 10 10.10 -12.83 22.04
C PRO A 10 10.83 -12.12 20.89
N ALA A 11 10.39 -10.91 20.58
CA ALA A 11 11.22 -9.87 19.94
C ALA A 11 10.78 -8.42 20.30
N PHE A 12 9.68 -8.23 21.02
CA PHE A 12 9.06 -6.91 21.22
C PHE A 12 9.02 -6.41 22.68
N LEU A 13 9.79 -6.98 23.59
CA LEU A 13 9.90 -6.50 24.97
C LEU A 13 11.20 -5.73 25.21
N THR A 14 11.40 -4.69 24.41
CA THR A 14 11.74 -3.40 25.01
C THR A 14 10.56 -2.51 24.66
N LEU A 15 9.61 -2.32 25.56
CA LEU A 15 8.67 -1.21 25.44
C LEU A 15 9.53 0.02 25.72
N PRO A 16 9.90 0.85 24.73
CA PRO A 16 10.30 2.20 25.07
C PRO A 16 9.07 2.80 25.75
N VAL A 17 9.25 3.64 26.77
CA VAL A 17 8.19 4.56 27.18
C VAL A 17 7.69 5.21 25.88
N LEU A 18 6.47 4.88 25.43
CA LEU A 18 5.94 5.37 24.16
C LEU A 18 5.95 6.90 24.28
N ALA A 19 6.87 7.55 23.56
CA ALA A 19 6.89 8.99 23.50
C ALA A 19 5.54 9.42 22.93
N VAL A 20 4.81 10.26 23.66
CA VAL A 20 3.52 10.76 23.18
C VAL A 20 3.78 11.57 21.91
N HIS A 21 3.25 11.11 20.78
CA HIS A 21 3.40 11.78 19.48
C HIS A 21 2.46 12.97 19.35
N ASP A 22 2.84 13.94 18.52
CA ASP A 22 1.95 15.04 18.19
C ASP A 22 0.65 14.53 17.57
N GLY A 23 -0.47 14.97 18.17
CA GLY A 23 -1.82 14.66 17.72
C GLY A 23 -2.46 15.77 16.89
N GLY A 24 -1.69 16.77 16.43
CA GLY A 24 -2.18 17.88 15.62
C GLY A 24 -3.07 17.43 14.46
N PHE A 25 -2.64 16.42 13.70
CA PHE A 25 -3.41 15.87 12.56
C PHE A 25 -4.80 15.30 12.92
N LEU A 26 -5.02 14.89 14.19
CA LEU A 26 -6.31 14.36 14.66
C LEU A 26 -7.15 15.38 15.44
N ASN A 27 -6.56 16.50 15.84
CA ASN A 27 -7.17 17.42 16.81
C ASN A 27 -7.26 18.86 16.28
N LYS A 28 -6.40 19.24 15.32
CA LYS A 28 -6.39 20.54 14.68
C LYS A 28 -7.01 20.40 13.29
N ILE A 29 -7.80 21.40 12.94
CA ILE A 29 -8.48 21.50 11.66
C ILE A 29 -7.98 22.76 10.97
N THR A 30 -7.59 22.62 9.70
CA THR A 30 -7.02 23.68 8.89
C THR A 30 -7.86 23.91 7.62
N ASP A 31 -7.62 25.03 6.95
CA ASP A 31 -8.20 25.37 5.65
C ASP A 31 -7.21 25.18 4.49
N GLU A 32 -6.04 24.56 4.74
CA GLU A 32 -4.95 24.38 3.75
C GLU A 32 -5.43 23.63 2.49
N TYR A 33 -6.26 22.60 2.67
CA TYR A 33 -6.84 21.88 1.54
C TYR A 33 -8.20 22.45 1.13
N VAL A 34 -8.24 23.01 -0.08
CA VAL A 34 -9.44 23.57 -0.71
C VAL A 34 -9.95 22.61 -1.78
N THR A 35 -11.16 22.09 -1.60
CA THR A 35 -11.85 21.27 -2.58
C THR A 35 -12.52 22.16 -3.64
N PRO A 36 -12.69 21.73 -4.90
CA PRO A 36 -13.44 22.50 -5.88
C PRO A 36 -14.91 22.67 -5.45
N HIS A 37 -15.35 23.91 -5.25
CA HIS A 37 -16.70 24.21 -4.80
C HIS A 37 -17.21 25.57 -5.28
N HIS A 38 -18.54 25.76 -5.27
CA HIS A 38 -19.14 27.07 -5.48
C HIS A 38 -19.33 27.80 -4.14
N LYS A 39 -19.09 29.11 -4.11
CA LYS A 39 -19.47 29.93 -2.94
C LYS A 39 -20.99 30.08 -2.90
N PHE A 40 -21.55 30.00 -1.68
CA PHE A 40 -22.98 30.23 -1.40
C PHE A 40 -23.25 31.66 -0.95
N PHE A 41 -22.30 32.27 -0.24
CA PHE A 41 -22.44 33.61 0.32
C PHE A 41 -21.23 34.45 -0.07
N VAL A 42 -21.47 35.69 -0.47
CA VAL A 42 -20.42 36.68 -0.76
C VAL A 42 -20.76 37.95 -0.01
N GLN A 43 -20.35 38.07 1.26
CA GLN A 43 -20.27 39.36 1.96
C GLN A 43 -19.27 39.31 3.14
N PRO A 44 -18.30 40.24 3.21
CA PRO A 44 -17.35 40.37 4.32
C PRO A 44 -17.91 41.09 5.57
N ASP A 45 -19.06 41.79 5.47
CA ASP A 45 -19.51 42.75 6.50
C ASP A 45 -20.43 42.16 7.59
N LYS A 46 -20.79 40.87 7.52
CA LYS A 46 -21.59 40.19 8.56
C LYS A 46 -20.69 39.46 9.55
N GLN A 47 -20.96 39.65 10.84
CA GLN A 47 -20.26 38.90 11.88
C GLN A 47 -20.41 37.39 11.65
N PRO A 48 -19.31 36.62 11.70
CA PRO A 48 -19.34 35.18 11.49
C PRO A 48 -20.19 34.50 12.58
N ILE A 49 -20.72 33.31 12.28
CA ILE A 49 -21.37 32.48 13.31
C ILE A 49 -20.28 31.83 14.14
N ARG A 50 -20.27 32.08 15.44
CA ARG A 50 -19.38 31.42 16.39
C ARG A 50 -19.93 30.03 16.67
N VAL A 51 -19.25 29.00 16.20
CA VAL A 51 -19.75 27.63 16.24
C VAL A 51 -18.77 26.70 16.97
N LEU A 52 -19.32 25.77 17.76
CA LEU A 52 -18.57 24.60 18.22
C LEU A 52 -19.14 23.36 17.53
N PHE A 53 -18.31 22.74 16.69
CA PHE A 53 -18.60 21.46 16.05
C PHE A 53 -18.13 20.32 16.95
N ILE A 54 -19.00 19.32 17.18
CA ILE A 54 -18.66 18.04 17.83
C ILE A 54 -18.94 16.94 16.81
N LEU A 55 -17.89 16.33 16.28
CA LEU A 55 -17.93 15.50 15.08
C LEU A 55 -17.07 14.25 15.25
N SER A 56 -17.35 13.18 14.51
CA SER A 56 -16.34 12.15 14.28
C SER A 56 -15.16 12.71 13.48
N ARG A 57 -13.95 12.21 13.76
CA ARG A 57 -12.70 12.57 13.05
C ARG A 57 -12.87 12.54 11.54
N ALA A 58 -13.44 11.48 10.99
CA ALA A 58 -13.56 11.29 9.56
C ALA A 58 -14.58 12.23 8.86
N GLY A 59 -15.45 12.92 9.60
CA GLY A 59 -16.37 13.89 9.03
C GLY A 59 -15.95 15.35 9.20
N ALA A 60 -14.75 15.65 9.70
CA ALA A 60 -14.32 17.02 9.87
C ALA A 60 -14.26 17.81 8.55
N ARG A 61 -13.92 17.15 7.43
CA ARG A 61 -13.87 17.74 6.08
C ARG A 61 -15.14 18.51 5.71
N GLY A 62 -16.32 17.99 6.03
CA GLY A 62 -17.58 18.67 5.71
C GLY A 62 -17.71 20.00 6.46
N ALA A 63 -17.25 20.08 7.70
CA ALA A 63 -17.28 21.31 8.49
C ALA A 63 -16.24 22.34 8.01
N VAL A 64 -15.07 21.88 7.57
CA VAL A 64 -14.06 22.75 6.92
C VAL A 64 -14.61 23.36 5.65
N GLU A 65 -15.15 22.54 4.76
CA GLU A 65 -15.67 23.02 3.49
C GLU A 65 -16.87 23.97 3.71
N LEU A 66 -17.70 23.71 4.72
CA LEU A 66 -18.76 24.64 5.09
C LEU A 66 -18.20 26.03 5.48
N GLY A 67 -17.12 26.07 6.27
CA GLY A 67 -16.41 27.31 6.61
C GLY A 67 -15.74 28.01 5.43
N GLN A 68 -15.36 27.27 4.38
CA GLN A 68 -14.84 27.85 3.12
C GLN A 68 -15.97 28.48 2.27
N ARG A 69 -17.21 28.03 2.47
CA ARG A 69 -18.39 28.47 1.70
C ARG A 69 -19.20 29.57 2.38
N ILE A 70 -19.17 29.64 3.71
CA ILE A 70 -19.98 30.54 4.54
C ILE A 70 -19.12 31.12 5.69
N PRO A 71 -19.33 32.38 6.12
CA PRO A 71 -18.51 32.99 7.17
C PRO A 71 -18.78 32.36 8.55
N LEU A 72 -17.82 31.56 9.03
CA LEU A 72 -17.85 30.87 10.33
C LEU A 72 -16.60 31.20 11.16
N GLN A 73 -16.78 31.31 12.47
CA GLN A 73 -15.69 31.24 13.45
C GLN A 73 -15.86 29.92 14.20
N ALA A 74 -15.13 28.89 13.75
CA ALA A 74 -15.37 27.52 14.15
C ALA A 74 -14.31 26.99 15.12
N ASP A 75 -14.77 26.35 16.19
CA ASP A 75 -13.99 25.42 16.99
C ASP A 75 -14.50 23.99 16.78
N TYR A 76 -13.61 23.01 16.95
CA TYR A 76 -13.89 21.61 16.62
C TYR A 76 -13.52 20.71 17.79
N LEU A 77 -14.41 19.84 18.24
CA LEU A 77 -14.10 18.70 19.08
C LEU A 77 -14.28 17.43 18.24
N LEU A 78 -13.18 16.74 17.94
CA LEU A 78 -13.20 15.53 17.13
C LEU A 78 -13.17 14.28 17.99
N THR A 79 -14.05 13.33 17.69
CA THR A 79 -14.20 12.06 18.39
C THR A 79 -13.77 10.89 17.49
N PRO A 80 -13.23 9.79 18.02
CA PRO A 80 -12.80 8.65 17.20
C PRO A 80 -13.97 8.04 16.42
N ASN A 81 -15.16 8.01 17.00
CA ASN A 81 -16.36 7.47 16.37
C ASN A 81 -17.64 8.17 16.88
N HIS A 82 -18.81 7.68 16.46
CA HIS A 82 -20.12 8.26 16.78
C HIS A 82 -20.59 8.06 18.23
N ALA A 83 -19.99 7.12 18.97
CA ALA A 83 -20.45 6.65 20.28
C ALA A 83 -19.45 6.93 21.42
N ASN A 84 -18.18 7.14 21.11
CA ASN A 84 -17.12 7.33 22.10
C ASN A 84 -16.50 8.72 21.95
N LEU A 85 -16.40 9.46 23.06
CA LEU A 85 -15.68 10.74 23.11
C LEU A 85 -14.17 10.56 22.84
N ALA A 86 -13.62 9.42 23.29
CA ALA A 86 -12.23 8.99 23.16
C ALA A 86 -12.15 7.46 23.32
N GLU A 87 -11.05 6.85 22.91
CA GLU A 87 -10.75 5.42 23.08
C GLU A 87 -9.48 5.26 23.93
N GLU A 88 -9.45 4.23 24.78
CA GLU A 88 -8.30 3.90 25.64
C GLU A 88 -7.66 2.60 25.18
N ASP A 89 -6.76 2.71 24.20
CA ASP A 89 -5.87 1.63 23.77
C ASP A 89 -4.42 2.12 23.65
N MET A 90 -3.49 1.20 23.43
CA MET A 90 -2.05 1.51 23.38
C MET A 90 -1.66 2.46 22.24
N TYR A 91 -2.43 2.48 21.14
CA TYR A 91 -2.15 3.30 19.97
C TYR A 91 -2.77 4.68 20.10
N GLU A 92 -4.02 4.76 20.56
CA GLU A 92 -4.67 6.04 20.86
C GLU A 92 -3.93 6.77 21.99
N SER A 93 -3.55 6.07 23.06
CA SER A 93 -2.81 6.67 24.18
C SER A 93 -1.41 7.15 23.80
N ALA A 94 -0.86 6.69 22.67
CA ALA A 94 0.43 7.16 22.15
C ALA A 94 0.34 8.50 21.40
N ILE A 95 -0.87 9.05 21.20
CA ILE A 95 -1.08 10.32 20.48
C ILE A 95 -1.58 11.38 21.45
N ALA A 96 -1.00 12.58 21.43
CA ALA A 96 -1.45 13.67 22.30
C ALA A 96 -2.88 14.11 21.96
N GLY A 97 -3.69 14.40 22.99
CA GLY A 97 -5.03 14.96 22.83
C GLY A 97 -6.12 13.97 22.43
N THR A 98 -5.85 12.67 22.46
CA THR A 98 -6.82 11.61 22.11
C THR A 98 -7.39 10.89 23.34
N THR A 99 -6.75 11.01 24.51
CA THR A 99 -7.20 10.31 25.72
C THR A 99 -8.52 10.87 26.25
N VAL A 100 -9.25 10.05 27.02
CA VAL A 100 -10.52 10.45 27.63
C VAL A 100 -10.37 11.70 28.50
N LEU A 101 -9.29 11.77 29.28
CA LEU A 101 -9.03 12.92 30.17
C LEU A 101 -8.76 14.20 29.38
N GLU A 102 -7.93 14.14 28.35
CA GLU A 102 -7.62 15.28 27.50
C GLU A 102 -8.87 15.76 26.75
N LYS A 103 -9.66 14.85 26.17
CA LYS A 103 -10.89 15.22 25.46
C LYS A 103 -11.96 15.83 26.36
N LYS A 104 -12.11 15.33 27.59
CA LYS A 104 -13.01 15.96 28.59
C LYS A 104 -12.55 17.37 28.94
N ARG A 105 -11.25 17.58 29.15
CA ARG A 105 -10.67 18.91 29.43
C ARG A 105 -10.82 19.86 28.25
N GLU A 106 -10.52 19.40 27.04
CA GLU A 106 -10.68 20.17 25.80
C GLU A 106 -12.13 20.63 25.61
N LEU A 107 -13.10 19.72 25.80
CA LEU A 107 -14.52 20.04 25.73
C LEU A 107 -14.92 21.07 26.80
N ALA A 108 -14.53 20.85 28.05
CA ALA A 108 -14.83 21.79 29.13
C ALA A 108 -14.30 23.20 28.81
N GLN A 109 -13.05 23.31 28.35
CA GLN A 109 -12.44 24.59 27.97
C GLN A 109 -13.19 25.25 26.80
N LYS A 110 -13.55 24.50 25.77
CA LYS A 110 -14.27 25.04 24.59
C LYS A 110 -15.67 25.54 24.92
N LEU A 111 -16.28 25.02 25.99
CA LEU A 111 -17.59 25.44 26.50
C LEU A 111 -17.54 26.69 27.39
N GLU A 112 -16.38 27.14 27.84
CA GLU A 112 -16.23 28.42 28.57
C GLU A 112 -16.43 29.63 27.64
N THR A 113 -16.27 29.45 26.34
CA THR A 113 -16.54 30.49 25.34
C THR A 113 -17.97 30.40 24.82
N SER A 114 -18.72 31.50 24.94
CA SER A 114 -20.08 31.62 24.39
C SER A 114 -20.12 31.38 22.88
N ARG A 115 -21.08 30.56 22.44
CA ARG A 115 -21.31 30.22 21.01
C ARG A 115 -22.67 30.68 20.56
N ASP A 116 -22.76 31.02 19.28
CA ASP A 116 -24.04 31.26 18.61
C ASP A 116 -24.70 29.93 18.20
N LEU A 117 -23.89 28.88 17.99
CA LEU A 117 -24.34 27.58 17.52
C LEU A 117 -23.46 26.44 18.06
N TYR A 118 -24.11 25.34 18.44
CA TYR A 118 -23.50 24.04 18.67
C TYR A 118 -23.95 23.07 17.59
N VAL A 119 -23.03 22.34 16.97
CA VAL A 119 -23.35 21.35 15.94
C VAL A 119 -22.87 19.98 16.38
N ILE A 120 -23.80 19.03 16.48
CA ILE A 120 -23.52 17.62 16.77
C ILE A 120 -23.63 16.85 15.45
N GLY A 121 -22.50 16.52 14.83
CA GLY A 121 -22.45 15.84 13.55
C GLY A 121 -22.21 14.35 13.73
N ASN A 122 -23.24 13.52 13.55
CA ASN A 122 -23.17 12.06 13.64
C ASN A 122 -22.45 11.56 14.92
N PHE A 123 -22.72 12.23 16.05
CA PHE A 123 -22.28 11.83 17.38
C PHE A 123 -23.50 11.73 18.29
N ASP A 124 -23.52 10.74 19.17
CA ASP A 124 -24.59 10.61 20.16
C ASP A 124 -24.39 11.65 21.28
N PHE A 125 -25.21 12.70 21.27
CA PHE A 125 -25.18 13.78 22.25
C PHE A 125 -25.25 13.27 23.71
N THR A 126 -25.91 12.14 23.96
CA THR A 126 -26.04 11.57 25.31
C THR A 126 -24.73 10.97 25.84
N LYS A 127 -23.71 10.83 24.98
CA LYS A 127 -22.37 10.35 25.33
C LYS A 127 -21.43 11.46 25.77
N LEU A 128 -21.85 12.73 25.67
CA LEU A 128 -21.12 13.84 26.27
C LEU A 128 -21.18 13.75 27.80
N PRO A 129 -20.19 14.29 28.54
CA PRO A 129 -20.30 14.49 29.98
C PRO A 129 -21.57 15.26 30.37
N GLU A 130 -22.21 14.92 31.49
CA GLU A 130 -23.50 15.51 31.90
C GLU A 130 -23.41 17.03 32.09
N ASP A 131 -22.29 17.53 32.61
CA ASP A 131 -22.00 18.96 32.76
C ASP A 131 -21.89 19.66 31.40
N ALA A 132 -21.26 19.03 30.42
CA ALA A 132 -21.19 19.54 29.05
C ALA A 132 -22.58 19.57 28.38
N GLN A 133 -23.38 18.51 28.54
CA GLN A 133 -24.77 18.49 28.07
C GLN A 133 -25.57 19.64 28.68
N PHE A 134 -25.46 19.83 29.99
CA PHE A 134 -26.15 20.90 30.71
C PHE A 134 -25.72 22.29 30.24
N LYS A 135 -24.42 22.54 30.07
CA LYS A 135 -23.88 23.82 29.55
C LYS A 135 -24.41 24.13 28.15
N ILE A 136 -24.37 23.16 27.23
CA ILE A 136 -24.88 23.34 25.87
C ILE A 136 -26.38 23.63 25.89
N LEU A 137 -27.19 22.82 26.59
CA LEU A 137 -28.64 23.03 26.64
C LEU A 137 -29.03 24.34 27.35
N SER A 138 -28.26 24.79 28.34
CA SER A 138 -28.45 26.09 28.99
C SER A 138 -28.15 27.23 28.03
N ALA A 139 -27.04 27.17 27.29
CA ALA A 139 -26.71 28.16 26.26
C ALA A 139 -27.80 28.22 25.17
N VAL A 140 -28.37 27.08 24.78
CA VAL A 140 -29.50 27.02 23.84
C VAL A 140 -30.72 27.73 24.41
N ARG A 141 -31.10 27.43 25.66
CA ARG A 141 -32.20 28.13 26.34
C ARG A 141 -31.98 29.65 26.36
N ASP A 142 -30.73 30.09 26.50
CA ASP A 142 -30.38 31.49 26.66
C ASP A 142 -30.19 32.23 25.32
N GLY A 143 -30.18 31.53 24.18
CA GLY A 143 -30.22 32.13 22.84
C GLY A 143 -29.41 31.42 21.75
N ALA A 144 -28.56 30.45 22.09
CA ALA A 144 -27.76 29.72 21.10
C ALA A 144 -28.60 28.70 20.31
N GLY A 145 -28.11 28.30 19.13
CA GLY A 145 -28.65 27.19 18.36
C GLY A 145 -28.01 25.84 18.75
N LEU A 146 -28.76 24.75 18.60
CA LEU A 146 -28.25 23.38 18.60
C LEU A 146 -28.71 22.65 17.34
N LEU A 147 -27.79 22.34 16.44
CA LEU A 147 -28.04 21.54 15.24
C LEU A 147 -27.53 20.11 15.46
N ILE A 148 -28.42 19.13 15.34
CA ILE A 148 -28.10 17.71 15.45
C ILE A 148 -28.27 17.10 14.06
N VAL A 149 -27.15 16.65 13.48
CA VAL A 149 -27.12 16.01 12.17
C VAL A 149 -26.99 14.50 12.35
N GLN A 150 -27.96 13.75 11.82
CA GLN A 150 -28.06 12.30 11.96
C GLN A 150 -28.06 11.66 10.55
N PRO A 151 -27.18 10.68 10.29
CA PRO A 151 -27.20 9.99 8.98
C PRO A 151 -28.45 9.10 8.85
N ILE A 152 -28.92 8.55 9.96
CA ILE A 152 -30.07 7.65 10.04
C ILE A 152 -31.40 8.41 10.14
N GLY A 153 -32.51 7.71 10.37
CA GLY A 153 -33.80 8.31 10.64
C GLY A 153 -33.82 9.17 11.91
N PHE A 154 -34.76 10.11 11.97
CA PHE A 154 -34.94 11.08 13.06
C PHE A 154 -35.04 10.41 14.44
N ARG A 155 -34.20 10.83 15.40
CA ARG A 155 -34.23 10.39 16.80
C ARG A 155 -34.19 11.58 17.76
N LYS A 156 -35.19 11.68 18.63
CA LYS A 156 -35.23 12.67 19.72
C LYS A 156 -34.20 12.35 20.81
N LEU A 157 -33.65 13.39 21.41
CA LEU A 157 -32.90 13.31 22.66
C LEU A 157 -33.82 12.90 23.83
N PRO A 158 -33.29 12.33 24.92
CA PRO A 158 -34.09 11.88 26.06
C PRO A 158 -34.73 13.03 26.87
N TYR A 159 -34.45 14.30 26.56
CA TYR A 159 -34.97 15.46 27.28
C TYR A 159 -36.28 15.98 26.68
N LYS A 160 -37.42 15.52 27.20
CA LYS A 160 -38.76 15.87 26.70
C LYS A 160 -39.04 17.38 26.59
N LYS A 161 -38.48 18.20 27.50
CA LYS A 161 -38.67 19.66 27.53
C LYS A 161 -38.16 20.37 26.26
N LEU A 162 -37.21 19.77 25.53
CA LEU A 162 -36.69 20.36 24.29
C LEU A 162 -37.69 20.33 23.13
N TYR A 163 -38.77 19.54 23.25
CA TYR A 163 -39.66 19.20 22.15
C TYR A 163 -41.11 19.66 22.38
N GLN A 164 -41.31 20.70 23.19
CA GLN A 164 -42.64 21.20 23.56
C GLN A 164 -43.24 22.17 22.52
N GLU A 165 -42.41 23.03 21.91
CA GLU A 165 -42.83 24.05 20.94
C GLU A 165 -42.16 23.77 19.58
N GLU A 166 -42.82 23.01 18.71
CA GLU A 166 -42.34 22.74 17.35
C GLU A 166 -42.46 24.00 16.49
N LEU A 167 -41.39 24.37 15.81
CA LEU A 167 -41.36 25.49 14.87
C LEU A 167 -41.85 25.05 13.49
N PRO A 168 -42.47 25.96 12.71
CA PRO A 168 -42.84 25.66 11.34
C PRO A 168 -41.60 25.36 10.49
N ALA A 169 -41.82 24.64 9.39
CA ALA A 169 -40.76 24.36 8.41
C ALA A 169 -40.15 25.68 7.90
N PRO A 170 -38.81 25.80 7.84
CA PRO A 170 -38.15 26.99 7.32
C PRO A 170 -38.51 27.25 5.84
N ALA A 171 -38.69 28.53 5.48
CA ALA A 171 -39.08 28.93 4.13
C ALA A 171 -38.06 28.53 3.04
N PHE A 172 -36.77 28.41 3.37
CA PHE A 172 -35.74 27.92 2.43
C PHE A 172 -35.92 26.45 2.00
N LEU A 173 -36.77 25.68 2.69
CA LEU A 173 -37.09 24.30 2.29
C LEU A 173 -38.09 24.24 1.13
N ASN A 174 -38.78 25.33 0.83
CA ASN A 174 -39.76 25.38 -0.24
C ASN A 174 -39.08 25.15 -1.60
N GLY A 175 -39.38 24.01 -2.24
CA GLY A 175 -38.76 23.60 -3.50
C GLY A 175 -37.31 23.11 -3.38
N PHE A 176 -36.82 22.87 -2.16
CA PHE A 176 -35.44 22.46 -1.92
C PHE A 176 -35.15 21.08 -2.53
N PRO A 177 -34.03 20.91 -3.27
CA PRO A 177 -33.62 19.62 -3.81
C PRO A 177 -32.97 18.74 -2.73
N PHE A 178 -33.79 18.04 -1.94
CA PHE A 178 -33.28 17.16 -0.90
C PHE A 178 -32.34 16.08 -1.48
N PRO A 179 -31.24 15.74 -0.77
CA PRO A 179 -30.32 14.69 -1.21
C PRO A 179 -30.99 13.32 -1.37
N ASN A 180 -32.03 13.06 -0.57
CA ASN A 180 -32.92 11.91 -0.72
C ASN A 180 -34.31 12.22 -0.12
N GLU A 181 -35.33 11.44 -0.49
CA GLU A 181 -36.72 11.62 -0.05
C GLU A 181 -36.96 11.39 1.45
N LYS A 182 -36.04 10.70 2.13
CA LYS A 182 -36.11 10.43 3.57
C LYS A 182 -35.45 11.53 4.42
N THR A 183 -34.92 12.57 3.78
CA THR A 183 -34.28 13.68 4.49
C THR A 183 -35.33 14.50 5.22
N VAL A 184 -35.16 14.68 6.53
CA VAL A 184 -36.09 15.38 7.40
C VAL A 184 -35.35 16.49 8.14
N LEU A 185 -35.89 17.70 8.12
CA LEU A 185 -35.47 18.81 8.96
C LEU A 185 -36.63 19.21 9.86
N LYS A 186 -36.41 19.16 11.18
CA LYS A 186 -37.39 19.61 12.18
C LYS A 186 -36.73 20.50 13.20
N ALA A 187 -37.49 21.42 13.78
CA ALA A 187 -36.97 22.36 14.75
C ALA A 187 -37.96 22.63 15.87
N TRP A 188 -37.42 22.94 17.05
CA TRP A 188 -38.17 23.31 18.24
C TRP A 188 -37.56 24.55 18.87
N LYS A 189 -38.42 25.41 19.41
CA LYS A 189 -38.00 26.55 20.22
C LYS A 189 -37.69 26.09 21.63
N VAL A 190 -36.58 26.54 22.19
CA VAL A 190 -36.17 26.24 23.56
C VAL A 190 -35.69 27.54 24.19
N GLY A 191 -36.53 28.15 25.04
CA GLY A 191 -36.26 29.48 25.58
C GLY A 191 -36.11 30.52 24.46
N LYS A 192 -34.93 31.15 24.37
CA LYS A 192 -34.57 32.11 23.33
C LYS A 192 -33.90 31.48 22.11
N GLY A 193 -33.42 30.23 22.21
CA GLY A 193 -32.74 29.53 21.13
C GLY A 193 -33.57 28.45 20.46
N ARG A 194 -32.89 27.60 19.68
CA ARG A 194 -33.54 26.59 18.82
C ARG A 194 -32.78 25.27 18.85
N VAL A 195 -33.50 24.16 18.86
CA VAL A 195 -32.96 22.82 18.61
C VAL A 195 -33.45 22.37 17.23
N VAL A 196 -32.52 22.08 16.32
CA VAL A 196 -32.79 21.65 14.95
C VAL A 196 -32.22 20.24 14.75
N HIS A 197 -33.03 19.35 14.19
CA HIS A 197 -32.63 18.01 13.77
C HIS A 197 -32.62 17.93 12.25
N LEU A 198 -31.49 17.57 11.67
CA LEU A 198 -31.33 17.23 10.26
C LEU A 198 -31.00 15.74 10.14
N ALA A 199 -31.96 14.95 9.69
CA ALA A 199 -31.83 13.50 9.57
C ALA A 199 -31.88 13.07 8.10
N PHE A 200 -30.91 12.28 7.63
CA PHE A 200 -30.80 11.86 6.22
C PHE A 200 -31.46 10.50 5.91
N GLY A 201 -31.94 9.77 6.91
CA GLY A 201 -32.77 8.58 6.68
C GLY A 201 -32.04 7.32 6.15
N SER A 202 -30.72 7.24 6.34
CA SER A 202 -29.92 6.03 6.06
C SER A 202 -30.32 4.84 6.95
N SER A 203 -30.07 3.62 6.47
CA SER A 203 -30.19 2.38 7.26
C SER A 203 -28.93 2.03 8.06
N PHE A 204 -27.80 2.71 7.83
CA PHE A 204 -26.53 2.48 8.51
C PHE A 204 -25.89 3.78 9.00
N ILE A 205 -24.99 3.66 9.99
CA ILE A 205 -24.24 4.79 10.57
C ILE A 205 -22.85 4.85 9.89
N PRO A 206 -22.63 5.74 8.91
CA PRO A 206 -21.33 5.92 8.27
C PRO A 206 -20.33 6.55 9.24
N HIS A 207 -19.14 5.97 9.37
CA HIS A 207 -18.07 6.59 10.17
C HIS A 207 -17.50 7.88 9.53
N TYR A 208 -17.57 7.99 8.20
CA TYR A 208 -16.93 9.02 7.38
C TYR A 208 -17.79 10.26 7.06
N LEU A 209 -19.02 10.32 7.57
CA LEU A 209 -19.97 11.41 7.27
C LEU A 209 -20.50 12.03 8.54
N THR A 210 -20.65 13.36 8.56
CA THR A 210 -21.17 14.12 9.71
C THR A 210 -22.20 15.16 9.30
N LEU A 211 -21.88 16.07 8.38
CA LEU A 211 -22.77 17.17 7.98
C LEU A 211 -23.65 16.85 6.75
N THR A 212 -23.27 15.84 5.96
CA THR A 212 -24.02 15.40 4.77
C THR A 212 -24.43 13.95 4.91
N GLY A 213 -25.56 13.60 4.30
CA GLY A 213 -26.02 12.21 4.19
C GLY A 213 -25.14 11.36 3.27
N PRO A 214 -25.37 10.04 3.23
CA PRO A 214 -24.71 9.16 2.27
C PRO A 214 -25.08 9.52 0.83
N ILE A 215 -24.06 9.82 0.01
CA ILE A 215 -24.22 10.11 -1.42
C ILE A 215 -23.38 9.07 -2.19
N PRO A 216 -24.00 8.18 -2.97
CA PRO A 216 -23.28 7.19 -3.77
C PRO A 216 -22.35 7.86 -4.78
N VAL A 217 -21.14 7.32 -4.96
CA VAL A 217 -20.23 7.82 -6.00
C VAL A 217 -20.83 7.59 -7.38
N GLY A 218 -20.81 8.64 -8.19
CA GLY A 218 -21.37 8.66 -9.54
C GLY A 218 -21.31 10.06 -10.13
N ASN A 219 -21.79 10.21 -11.35
CA ASN A 219 -21.57 11.41 -12.15
C ASN A 219 -22.32 12.64 -11.59
N THR A 220 -23.44 12.41 -10.91
CA THR A 220 -24.23 13.47 -10.26
C THR A 220 -23.83 13.73 -8.81
N TRP A 221 -22.81 13.03 -8.29
CA TRP A 221 -22.37 13.17 -6.89
C TRP A 221 -22.05 14.63 -6.54
N ARG A 222 -21.39 15.38 -7.44
CA ARG A 222 -20.99 16.77 -7.19
C ARG A 222 -22.19 17.68 -6.91
N SER A 223 -23.26 17.57 -7.70
CA SER A 223 -24.46 18.40 -7.52
C SER A 223 -25.25 18.00 -6.28
N GLN A 224 -25.33 16.69 -6.00
CA GLN A 224 -25.98 16.18 -4.80
C GLN A 224 -25.23 16.61 -3.53
N TYR A 225 -23.90 16.54 -3.55
CA TYR A 225 -23.05 17.01 -2.46
C TYR A 225 -23.17 18.52 -2.26
N GLU A 226 -23.16 19.28 -3.35
CA GLU A 226 -23.39 20.73 -3.35
C GLU A 226 -24.72 21.10 -2.65
N ASN A 227 -25.80 20.38 -2.96
CA ASN A 227 -27.10 20.60 -2.34
C ASN A 227 -27.11 20.14 -0.87
N ALA A 228 -26.46 19.02 -0.54
CA ALA A 228 -26.39 18.51 0.82
C ALA A 228 -25.63 19.47 1.76
N ILE A 229 -24.49 20.01 1.31
CA ILE A 229 -23.70 20.95 2.11
C ILE A 229 -24.40 22.32 2.23
N ALA A 230 -25.12 22.74 1.19
CA ALA A 230 -26.02 23.90 1.27
C ALA A 230 -27.12 23.71 2.32
N LEU A 231 -27.74 22.52 2.38
CA LEU A 231 -28.76 22.19 3.38
C LEU A 231 -28.19 22.28 4.80
N ALA A 232 -26.99 21.74 5.03
CA ALA A 232 -26.31 21.83 6.31
C ALA A 232 -26.04 23.28 6.72
N GLY A 233 -25.55 24.11 5.80
CA GLY A 233 -25.31 25.54 6.03
C GLY A 233 -26.57 26.33 6.35
N LEU A 234 -27.65 26.13 5.58
CA LEU A 234 -28.95 26.76 5.85
C LEU A 234 -29.53 26.30 7.18
N SER A 235 -29.41 25.02 7.52
CA SER A 235 -29.82 24.46 8.81
C SER A 235 -29.04 25.07 9.97
N ALA A 236 -27.73 25.27 9.81
CA ALA A 236 -26.87 25.90 10.80
C ALA A 236 -27.28 27.37 11.05
N ARG A 237 -27.52 28.13 9.98
CA ARG A 237 -28.01 29.51 10.09
C ARG A 237 -29.39 29.59 10.75
N PHE A 238 -30.29 28.69 10.39
CA PHE A 238 -31.62 28.61 10.99
C PHE A 238 -31.57 28.24 12.47
N ALA A 239 -30.72 27.29 12.86
CA ALA A 239 -30.51 26.97 14.26
C ALA A 239 -29.97 28.17 15.05
N ALA A 240 -29.08 28.97 14.45
CA ALA A 240 -28.50 30.17 15.04
C ALA A 240 -29.42 31.41 14.99
N GLY A 241 -30.64 31.31 14.43
CA GLY A 241 -31.54 32.46 14.27
C GLY A 241 -31.03 33.52 13.28
N ARG A 242 -30.20 33.12 12.31
CA ARG A 242 -29.60 33.98 11.27
C ARG A 242 -30.05 33.61 9.85
N GLU A 243 -31.23 33.00 9.72
CA GLU A 243 -31.90 32.85 8.43
C GLU A 243 -32.21 34.21 7.82
N THR A 244 -32.06 34.33 6.50
CA THR A 244 -32.37 35.56 5.77
C THR A 244 -32.78 35.16 4.36
N GLU A 245 -33.90 35.68 3.89
CA GLU A 245 -34.34 35.43 2.52
C GLU A 245 -33.48 36.22 1.52
N PRO A 246 -33.21 35.69 0.32
CA PRO A 246 -32.40 36.38 -0.68
C PRO A 246 -33.08 37.68 -1.15
N GLU A 247 -32.43 38.82 -0.91
CA GLU A 247 -32.86 40.13 -1.43
C GLU A 247 -32.10 40.47 -2.72
N SER A 248 -32.86 40.88 -3.76
CA SER A 248 -32.35 41.15 -5.11
C SER A 248 -31.29 40.14 -5.59
N PRO A 249 -31.64 38.82 -5.63
CA PRO A 249 -30.64 37.77 -5.76
C PRO A 249 -29.98 37.73 -7.14
N VAL A 250 -28.68 37.43 -7.15
CA VAL A 250 -28.00 36.91 -8.33
C VAL A 250 -28.40 35.46 -8.50
N VAL A 251 -28.93 35.11 -9.67
CA VAL A 251 -29.36 33.75 -9.99
C VAL A 251 -28.23 33.01 -10.70
N ARG A 252 -27.86 31.86 -10.16
CA ARG A 252 -26.95 30.90 -10.80
C ARG A 252 -27.70 29.59 -11.02
N VAL A 253 -27.72 29.08 -12.24
CA VAL A 253 -28.33 27.78 -12.54
C VAL A 253 -27.24 26.75 -12.79
N ARG A 254 -27.39 25.59 -12.15
CA ARG A 254 -26.48 24.44 -12.27
C ARG A 254 -27.21 23.24 -12.86
N ASP A 255 -26.52 22.45 -13.67
CA ASP A 255 -27.01 21.14 -14.12
C ASP A 255 -26.81 20.04 -13.05
N SER A 256 -27.25 18.82 -13.36
CA SER A 256 -27.07 17.65 -12.50
C SER A 256 -25.61 17.23 -12.29
N PHE A 257 -24.66 17.82 -13.02
CA PHE A 257 -23.21 17.56 -12.96
C PHE A 257 -22.47 18.69 -12.25
N ASN A 258 -23.20 19.68 -11.73
CA ASN A 258 -22.72 20.86 -11.02
C ASN A 258 -22.06 21.92 -11.92
N ASN A 259 -22.25 21.86 -13.24
CA ASN A 259 -21.79 22.89 -14.17
C ASN A 259 -22.77 24.07 -14.18
N ILE A 260 -22.24 25.29 -14.31
CA ILE A 260 -23.05 26.50 -14.47
C ILE A 260 -23.58 26.55 -15.90
N VAL A 261 -24.90 26.76 -16.06
CA VAL A 261 -25.59 26.82 -17.35
C VAL A 261 -26.38 28.12 -17.49
N THR A 262 -26.59 28.58 -18.73
CA THR A 262 -27.33 29.80 -19.05
C THR A 262 -28.56 29.50 -19.92
N PRO A 263 -29.63 30.31 -19.87
CA PRO A 263 -30.76 30.17 -20.78
C PRO A 263 -30.36 30.28 -22.26
N PRO A 264 -31.01 29.55 -23.18
CA PRO A 264 -32.03 28.53 -22.92
C PRO A 264 -31.38 27.27 -22.35
N TYR A 265 -31.93 26.74 -21.27
CA TYR A 265 -31.35 25.60 -20.57
C TYR A 265 -31.52 24.28 -21.32
N SER A 266 -30.61 23.34 -21.07
CA SER A 266 -30.76 21.95 -21.52
C SER A 266 -31.83 21.24 -20.68
N ALA A 267 -32.52 20.30 -21.30
CA ALA A 267 -33.46 19.44 -20.59
C ALA A 267 -32.80 18.63 -19.46
N GLY A 268 -33.58 18.36 -18.42
CA GLY A 268 -33.15 17.58 -17.27
C GLY A 268 -33.46 18.27 -15.94
N THR A 269 -32.85 17.74 -14.87
CA THR A 269 -32.92 18.36 -13.54
C THR A 269 -31.85 19.44 -13.43
N LEU A 270 -32.28 20.64 -13.05
CA LEU A 270 -31.39 21.77 -12.80
C LEU A 270 -31.62 22.29 -11.38
N TYR A 271 -30.64 23.01 -10.88
CA TYR A 271 -30.66 23.63 -9.56
C TYR A 271 -30.46 25.12 -9.70
N LYS A 272 -31.45 25.90 -9.26
CA LYS A 272 -31.39 27.36 -9.24
C LYS A 272 -30.91 27.80 -7.86
N ASP A 273 -29.71 28.36 -7.79
CA ASP A 273 -29.15 29.01 -6.61
C ASP A 273 -29.47 30.52 -6.68
N GLU A 274 -30.19 31.03 -5.69
CA GLU A 274 -30.54 32.45 -5.53
C GLU A 274 -29.67 33.05 -4.43
N ILE A 275 -28.73 33.90 -4.81
CA ILE A 275 -27.71 34.47 -3.92
C ILE A 275 -28.04 35.94 -3.67
N GLY A 276 -28.64 36.24 -2.53
CA GLY A 276 -29.06 37.58 -2.13
C GLY A 276 -27.87 38.47 -1.77
N ARG A 277 -27.96 39.77 -2.09
CA ARG A 277 -26.93 40.73 -1.67
C ARG A 277 -26.85 40.81 -0.14
N ASN A 278 -27.97 40.69 0.55
CA ASN A 278 -28.04 40.63 2.02
C ASN A 278 -27.48 39.33 2.63
N GLY A 279 -26.84 38.45 1.86
CA GLY A 279 -26.33 37.16 2.32
C GLY A 279 -27.42 36.13 2.60
N GLY A 280 -28.63 36.31 2.07
CA GLY A 280 -29.64 35.26 1.96
C GLY A 280 -29.29 34.28 0.83
N TYR A 281 -29.64 33.00 1.00
CA TYR A 281 -29.37 31.96 0.01
C TYR A 281 -30.56 31.02 -0.07
N ARG A 282 -30.96 30.67 -1.29
CA ARG A 282 -31.99 29.68 -1.55
C ARG A 282 -31.56 28.79 -2.71
N VAL A 283 -31.85 27.50 -2.63
CA VAL A 283 -31.69 26.58 -3.75
C VAL A 283 -33.01 25.90 -4.02
N SER A 284 -33.42 25.87 -5.28
CA SER A 284 -34.65 25.22 -5.73
C SER A 284 -34.39 24.29 -6.90
N ARG A 285 -35.08 23.15 -6.93
CA ARG A 285 -35.10 22.28 -8.11
C ARG A 285 -35.97 22.91 -9.19
N ILE A 286 -35.43 23.05 -10.39
CA ILE A 286 -36.22 23.33 -11.61
C ILE A 286 -36.01 22.17 -12.59
N SER A 287 -36.92 22.01 -13.53
CA SER A 287 -36.85 20.96 -14.54
C SER A 287 -37.19 21.53 -15.89
N GLU A 288 -36.38 21.18 -16.88
CA GLU A 288 -36.63 21.54 -18.27
C GLU A 288 -37.01 20.29 -19.04
N ALA A 289 -38.12 20.36 -19.76
CA ALA A 289 -38.66 19.20 -20.46
C ALA A 289 -37.76 18.81 -21.63
N SER A 290 -37.44 17.52 -21.73
CA SER A 290 -36.73 17.00 -22.88
C SER A 290 -37.64 17.01 -24.11
N PRO A 291 -37.23 17.63 -25.22
CA PRO A 291 -38.02 17.59 -26.44
C PRO A 291 -38.15 16.17 -27.01
N VAL A 292 -37.28 15.26 -26.57
CA VAL A 292 -37.22 13.85 -26.98
C VAL A 292 -37.61 12.88 -25.86
N GLY A 293 -38.11 13.37 -24.71
CA GLY A 293 -38.33 12.54 -23.52
C GLY A 293 -37.04 11.92 -22.99
N ALA A 294 -37.12 10.72 -22.42
CA ALA A 294 -35.95 10.00 -21.93
C ALA A 294 -34.96 9.64 -23.05
N ILE A 295 -33.67 9.84 -22.77
CA ILE A 295 -32.56 9.35 -23.61
C ILE A 295 -32.03 8.08 -22.95
N ARG A 296 -31.76 7.04 -23.75
CA ARG A 296 -31.11 5.81 -23.24
C ARG A 296 -29.90 5.48 -24.09
N ILE A 297 -28.77 5.32 -23.42
CA ILE A 297 -27.52 4.86 -24.02
C ILE A 297 -27.43 3.34 -23.81
N ALA A 298 -26.98 2.63 -24.84
CA ALA A 298 -26.57 1.24 -24.73
C ALA A 298 -25.12 1.13 -25.23
N ALA A 299 -24.17 1.19 -24.31
CA ALA A 299 -22.76 0.91 -24.52
C ALA A 299 -22.33 -0.34 -23.71
N PRO A 300 -21.19 -1.00 -24.04
CA PRO A 300 -20.65 -2.06 -23.20
C PRO A 300 -20.36 -1.57 -21.78
N GLU A 301 -20.60 -2.40 -20.78
CA GLU A 301 -20.21 -2.09 -19.39
C GLU A 301 -18.67 -2.06 -19.25
N VAL A 302 -17.97 -2.93 -19.98
CA VAL A 302 -16.52 -3.12 -19.87
C VAL A 302 -15.89 -3.10 -21.26
N VAL A 303 -14.82 -2.33 -21.42
CA VAL A 303 -14.01 -2.25 -22.64
C VAL A 303 -12.57 -2.64 -22.31
N ARG A 304 -12.01 -3.62 -23.03
CA ARG A 304 -10.67 -4.16 -22.77
C ARG A 304 -9.71 -3.88 -23.92
N GLY A 305 -8.45 -3.59 -23.58
CA GLY A 305 -7.35 -3.49 -24.54
C GLY A 305 -7.47 -2.33 -25.54
N GLU A 306 -8.04 -1.20 -25.10
CA GLU A 306 -8.19 0.03 -25.90
C GLU A 306 -8.96 -0.14 -27.23
N LYS A 307 -9.68 -1.25 -27.37
CA LYS A 307 -10.37 -1.60 -28.63
C LYS A 307 -11.54 -0.64 -28.89
N PRO A 308 -11.81 -0.28 -30.16
CA PRO A 308 -13.03 0.41 -30.52
C PRO A 308 -14.26 -0.33 -30.02
N PHE A 309 -15.31 0.40 -29.66
CA PHE A 309 -16.60 -0.20 -29.33
C PHE A 309 -17.76 0.55 -29.99
N GLN A 310 -18.85 -0.18 -30.18
CA GLN A 310 -20.11 0.35 -30.71
C GLN A 310 -21.11 0.54 -29.57
N GLY A 311 -21.99 1.51 -29.74
CA GLY A 311 -23.13 1.71 -28.87
C GLY A 311 -24.29 2.31 -29.64
N SER A 312 -25.43 2.44 -28.97
CA SER A 312 -26.62 3.09 -29.55
C SER A 312 -27.24 4.06 -28.57
N VAL A 313 -27.92 5.07 -29.12
CA VAL A 313 -28.77 5.99 -28.38
C VAL A 313 -30.19 5.84 -28.87
N SER A 314 -31.14 5.72 -27.94
CA SER A 314 -32.56 5.77 -28.23
C SER A 314 -33.24 6.92 -27.51
N PHE A 315 -34.25 7.46 -28.17
CA PHE A 315 -35.05 8.60 -27.72
C PHE A 315 -36.47 8.12 -27.47
N GLU A 316 -37.10 8.54 -26.38
CA GLU A 316 -38.50 8.20 -26.09
C GLU A 316 -39.43 8.75 -27.17
N LYS A 317 -39.22 10.00 -27.58
CA LYS A 317 -39.94 10.65 -28.68
C LYS A 317 -38.99 10.90 -29.86
N PRO A 318 -39.48 10.88 -31.11
CA PRO A 318 -38.66 11.21 -32.27
C PRO A 318 -38.00 12.59 -32.15
N VAL A 319 -36.77 12.72 -32.66
CA VAL A 319 -36.02 13.98 -32.67
C VAL A 319 -36.85 15.05 -33.40
N PRO A 320 -37.10 16.23 -32.79
CA PRO A 320 -38.11 17.18 -33.26
C PRO A 320 -37.69 17.99 -34.49
N ALA A 321 -36.39 18.14 -34.73
CA ALA A 321 -35.80 18.89 -35.83
C ALA A 321 -34.41 18.35 -36.15
N ASP A 322 -33.88 18.66 -37.33
CA ASP A 322 -32.49 18.35 -37.66
C ASP A 322 -31.52 18.92 -36.61
N GLY A 323 -30.43 18.20 -36.34
CA GLY A 323 -29.47 18.57 -35.30
C GLY A 323 -28.24 17.68 -35.31
N LYS A 324 -27.56 17.57 -34.16
CA LYS A 324 -26.40 16.69 -34.00
C LYS A 324 -26.51 15.87 -32.72
N LEU A 325 -26.03 14.63 -32.75
CA LEU A 325 -25.70 13.87 -31.56
C LEU A 325 -24.20 14.02 -31.29
N ARG A 326 -23.84 14.67 -30.19
CA ARG A 326 -22.46 14.66 -29.70
C ARG A 326 -22.26 13.46 -28.79
N VAL A 327 -21.27 12.63 -29.11
CA VAL A 327 -20.83 11.49 -28.30
C VAL A 327 -19.45 11.80 -27.74
N GLU A 328 -19.31 11.70 -26.43
CA GLU A 328 -18.06 11.95 -25.70
C GLU A 328 -17.68 10.77 -24.83
N LEU A 329 -16.37 10.55 -24.65
CA LEU A 329 -15.84 9.67 -23.62
C LEU A 329 -15.13 10.52 -22.57
N VAL A 330 -15.67 10.53 -21.36
CA VAL A 330 -15.23 11.37 -20.24
C VAL A 330 -14.63 10.50 -19.15
N ASP A 331 -13.47 10.86 -18.62
CA ASP A 331 -12.82 10.08 -17.59
C ASP A 331 -13.35 10.37 -16.18
N SER A 332 -13.22 9.40 -15.27
CA SER A 332 -13.65 9.52 -13.88
C SER A 332 -12.46 9.40 -12.92
N PRO A 333 -12.40 10.19 -11.82
CA PRO A 333 -13.35 11.24 -11.41
C PRO A 333 -13.02 12.65 -11.97
N PHE A 334 -12.06 12.74 -12.91
CA PHE A 334 -11.47 14.02 -13.31
C PHE A 334 -12.28 14.82 -14.34
N GLY A 335 -13.18 14.18 -15.10
CA GLY A 335 -14.06 14.88 -16.04
C GLY A 335 -13.37 15.34 -17.33
N ARG A 336 -12.23 14.76 -17.70
CA ARG A 336 -11.48 15.05 -18.93
C ARG A 336 -12.10 14.32 -20.11
N ILE A 337 -12.26 15.02 -21.23
CA ILE A 337 -12.89 14.48 -22.44
C ILE A 337 -11.80 14.00 -23.40
N PHE A 338 -11.69 12.68 -23.62
CA PHE A 338 -10.65 12.07 -24.48
C PHE A 338 -11.16 11.63 -25.85
N PHE A 339 -12.47 11.59 -26.03
CA PHE A 339 -13.11 11.35 -27.32
C PHE A 339 -14.29 12.30 -27.46
N ARG A 340 -14.47 12.88 -28.65
CA ARG A 340 -15.63 13.67 -29.02
C ARG A 340 -15.94 13.42 -30.50
N ARG A 341 -17.20 13.15 -30.81
CA ARG A 341 -17.68 13.06 -32.19
C ARG A 341 -19.10 13.59 -32.30
N ASP A 342 -19.33 14.44 -33.28
CA ASP A 342 -20.66 14.91 -33.64
C ASP A 342 -21.19 14.08 -34.83
N LEU A 343 -22.38 13.52 -34.68
CA LEU A 343 -23.09 12.75 -35.71
C LEU A 343 -24.31 13.57 -36.18
N PRO A 344 -24.57 13.67 -37.48
CA PRO A 344 -25.79 14.32 -37.96
C PRO A 344 -27.02 13.52 -37.50
N LEU A 345 -28.03 14.22 -36.97
CA LEU A 345 -29.33 13.66 -36.62
C LEU A 345 -30.41 14.33 -37.46
N LYS A 346 -31.26 13.52 -38.08
CA LYS A 346 -32.41 14.00 -38.84
C LYS A 346 -33.67 14.03 -37.98
N GLN A 347 -34.57 14.96 -38.29
CA GLN A 347 -35.91 14.96 -37.74
C GLN A 347 -36.57 13.58 -37.90
N GLY A 348 -37.30 13.14 -36.88
CA GLY A 348 -38.00 11.86 -36.88
C GLY A 348 -37.15 10.66 -36.45
N VAL A 349 -35.83 10.80 -36.30
CA VAL A 349 -34.97 9.72 -35.78
C VAL A 349 -35.33 9.42 -34.33
N GLN A 350 -35.52 8.14 -34.00
CA GLN A 350 -35.81 7.69 -32.63
C GLN A 350 -34.71 6.78 -32.05
N LYS A 351 -33.81 6.28 -32.91
CA LYS A 351 -32.62 5.53 -32.52
C LYS A 351 -31.50 5.80 -33.50
N THR A 352 -30.27 5.92 -33.01
CA THR A 352 -29.06 6.02 -33.83
C THR A 352 -27.92 5.26 -33.17
N ASP A 353 -27.06 4.67 -33.99
CA ASP A 353 -25.85 4.02 -33.52
C ASP A 353 -24.67 5.00 -33.54
N PHE A 354 -23.67 4.72 -32.71
CA PHE A 354 -22.41 5.45 -32.67
C PHE A 354 -21.24 4.49 -32.49
N THR A 355 -20.04 4.99 -32.80
CA THR A 355 -18.80 4.25 -32.61
C THR A 355 -17.79 5.12 -31.90
N VAL A 356 -17.23 4.59 -30.81
CA VAL A 356 -16.05 5.16 -30.16
C VAL A 356 -14.83 4.46 -30.77
N ALA A 357 -14.20 5.14 -31.71
CA ALA A 357 -13.13 4.56 -32.53
C ALA A 357 -11.82 4.30 -31.77
N LYS A 358 -11.61 4.98 -30.63
CA LYS A 358 -10.45 4.79 -29.76
C LYS A 358 -10.92 4.89 -28.31
N ALA A 359 -10.98 3.76 -27.62
CA ALA A 359 -11.55 3.65 -26.29
C ALA A 359 -10.42 3.57 -25.26
N ASP A 360 -9.64 4.64 -25.21
CA ASP A 360 -8.36 4.64 -24.53
C ASP A 360 -8.36 5.76 -23.48
N LEU A 361 -8.80 5.40 -22.27
CA LEU A 361 -8.82 6.28 -21.11
C LEU A 361 -7.63 5.99 -20.19
N PRO A 362 -7.03 7.04 -19.60
CA PRO A 362 -5.98 6.87 -18.59
C PRO A 362 -6.52 6.37 -17.23
N THR A 363 -7.84 6.31 -17.07
CA THR A 363 -8.52 5.91 -15.82
C THR A 363 -9.22 4.57 -15.95
N ILE A 364 -9.48 3.92 -14.81
CA ILE A 364 -10.16 2.61 -14.74
C ILE A 364 -11.64 2.71 -15.11
N ALA A 365 -12.24 3.89 -14.97
CA ALA A 365 -13.63 4.14 -15.32
C ALA A 365 -13.79 5.48 -16.04
N GLY A 366 -14.85 5.56 -16.84
CA GLY A 366 -15.30 6.78 -17.50
C GLY A 366 -16.75 6.67 -17.89
N THR A 367 -17.26 7.67 -18.59
CA THR A 367 -18.66 7.75 -19.00
C THR A 367 -18.75 8.02 -20.48
N VAL A 368 -19.65 7.30 -21.15
CA VAL A 368 -20.12 7.71 -22.47
C VAL A 368 -21.19 8.75 -22.24
N ARG A 369 -20.90 10.00 -22.63
CA ARG A 369 -21.85 11.10 -22.57
C ARG A 369 -22.42 11.33 -23.96
N VAL A 370 -23.74 11.43 -24.05
CA VAL A 370 -24.41 11.80 -25.29
C VAL A 370 -25.21 13.08 -25.09
N SER A 371 -25.00 14.05 -25.97
CA SER A 371 -25.71 15.34 -25.96
C SER A 371 -26.43 15.52 -27.29
N LEU A 372 -27.75 15.70 -27.22
CA LEU A 372 -28.54 16.14 -28.37
C LEU A 372 -28.35 17.65 -28.53
N LEU A 373 -27.82 18.08 -29.67
CA LEU A 373 -27.56 19.48 -29.99
C LEU A 373 -28.54 19.99 -31.03
N ALA A 374 -29.07 21.18 -30.82
CA ALA A 374 -29.81 21.94 -31.83
C ALA A 374 -28.89 22.40 -32.99
N PRO A 375 -29.45 22.86 -34.12
CA PRO A 375 -28.66 23.41 -35.24
C PRO A 375 -27.70 24.54 -34.84
N ASP A 376 -28.10 25.34 -33.85
CA ASP A 376 -27.31 26.44 -33.29
C ASP A 376 -26.18 25.98 -32.34
N GLY A 377 -26.05 24.66 -32.11
CA GLY A 377 -25.04 24.05 -31.24
C GLY A 377 -25.43 23.96 -29.77
N ARG A 378 -26.62 24.45 -29.39
CA ARG A 378 -27.10 24.39 -28.01
C ARG A 378 -27.48 22.97 -27.60
N THR A 379 -27.08 22.55 -26.39
CA THR A 379 -27.51 21.27 -25.82
C THR A 379 -28.99 21.29 -25.47
N LEU A 380 -29.78 20.44 -26.11
CA LEU A 380 -31.21 20.26 -25.87
C LEU A 380 -31.48 19.23 -24.77
N ALA A 381 -30.70 18.15 -24.73
CA ALA A 381 -30.82 17.09 -23.74
C ALA A 381 -29.50 16.31 -23.67
N MET A 382 -29.22 15.70 -22.52
CA MET A 382 -27.98 14.96 -22.29
C MET A 382 -28.21 13.75 -21.40
N GLU A 383 -27.46 12.68 -21.63
CA GLU A 383 -27.45 11.47 -20.80
C GLU A 383 -26.02 10.92 -20.68
N GLU A 384 -25.74 10.13 -19.64
CA GLU A 384 -24.45 9.47 -19.46
C GLU A 384 -24.60 8.01 -19.04
N GLN A 385 -23.71 7.15 -19.53
CA GLN A 385 -23.59 5.76 -19.10
C GLN A 385 -22.16 5.49 -18.62
N LEU A 386 -22.02 4.91 -17.42
CA LEU A 386 -20.74 4.46 -16.89
C LEU A 386 -20.17 3.28 -17.69
N VAL A 387 -18.87 3.30 -17.95
CA VAL A 387 -18.12 2.25 -18.65
C VAL A 387 -16.77 2.05 -17.95
N PHE A 388 -16.35 0.80 -17.80
CA PHE A 388 -15.08 0.42 -17.17
C PHE A 388 -14.01 0.02 -18.18
N PHE A 389 -12.77 0.40 -17.88
CA PHE A 389 -11.55 0.21 -18.65
C PHE A 389 -10.51 -0.48 -17.75
N PRO A 390 -10.64 -1.79 -17.52
CA PRO A 390 -9.85 -2.48 -16.49
C PRO A 390 -8.36 -2.39 -16.80
N ASN A 391 -7.58 -1.85 -15.86
CA ASN A 391 -6.14 -1.68 -15.99
C ASN A 391 -5.42 -2.37 -14.82
N ARG A 392 -4.83 -3.53 -15.12
CA ARG A 392 -4.07 -4.35 -14.16
C ARG A 392 -2.57 -4.05 -14.14
N THR A 393 -2.09 -3.15 -14.99
CA THR A 393 -0.66 -2.86 -15.11
C THR A 393 -0.14 -2.30 -13.79
N LEU A 394 0.97 -2.84 -13.29
CA LEU A 394 1.69 -2.28 -12.16
C LEU A 394 2.74 -1.28 -12.66
N ASP A 395 2.90 -0.20 -11.91
CA ASP A 395 4.04 0.69 -12.09
C ASP A 395 5.33 -0.04 -11.64
N ASP A 396 6.50 0.32 -12.19
CA ASP A 396 7.77 -0.29 -11.76
C ASP A 396 8.11 -0.03 -10.28
N TYR A 397 7.47 0.99 -9.70
CA TYR A 397 7.52 1.31 -8.28
C TYR A 397 6.06 1.41 -7.78
N PRO A 398 5.41 0.27 -7.48
CA PRO A 398 4.05 0.25 -6.99
C PRO A 398 3.98 0.86 -5.59
N GLN A 399 2.93 1.65 -5.36
CA GLN A 399 2.66 2.23 -4.04
C GLN A 399 1.30 1.77 -3.54
N LEU A 400 1.34 0.98 -2.47
CA LEU A 400 0.21 0.35 -1.82
C LEU A 400 -0.09 1.03 -0.49
N GLY A 401 -1.35 1.42 -0.30
CA GLY A 401 -1.86 1.89 0.97
C GLY A 401 -2.73 0.81 1.61
N TRP A 402 -2.62 0.64 2.92
CA TRP A 402 -3.69 0.02 3.69
C TRP A 402 -4.90 0.97 3.69
N ASP A 403 -6.09 0.38 3.55
CA ASP A 403 -7.36 1.08 3.31
C ASP A 403 -7.54 1.65 1.90
N THR A 404 -8.74 2.12 1.63
CA THR A 404 -9.17 2.58 0.31
C THR A 404 -9.96 3.86 0.39
N ILE A 405 -10.12 4.49 -0.78
CA ILE A 405 -11.00 5.63 -0.90
C ILE A 405 -12.45 5.16 -0.77
N SER A 406 -13.19 5.77 0.17
CA SER A 406 -14.62 5.51 0.33
C SER A 406 -15.43 6.08 -0.82
N GLY A 407 -16.46 5.34 -1.28
CA GLY A 407 -17.45 5.85 -2.24
C GLY A 407 -18.28 7.04 -1.75
N MET A 408 -18.18 7.44 -0.47
CA MET A 408 -19.01 8.52 0.10
C MET A 408 -18.38 9.91 0.00
N ASN A 409 -17.09 10.02 0.30
CA ASN A 409 -16.32 11.28 0.29
C ASN A 409 -15.09 11.19 -0.64
N GLY A 410 -14.96 10.10 -1.39
CA GLY A 410 -13.77 9.80 -2.17
C GLY A 410 -13.41 10.79 -3.25
N ILE A 411 -14.41 11.46 -3.85
CA ILE A 411 -14.18 12.50 -4.86
C ILE A 411 -13.38 13.67 -4.27
N LEU A 412 -13.55 13.97 -2.97
CA LEU A 412 -12.80 15.02 -2.29
C LEU A 412 -11.38 14.58 -1.91
N PHE A 413 -11.16 13.28 -1.72
CA PHE A 413 -9.90 12.75 -1.18
C PHE A 413 -8.95 12.22 -2.25
N ALA A 414 -9.48 11.72 -3.37
CA ALA A 414 -8.70 11.16 -4.47
C ALA A 414 -7.53 12.05 -4.94
N PRO A 415 -7.68 13.40 -5.07
CA PRO A 415 -6.56 14.26 -5.47
C PRO A 415 -5.38 14.25 -4.49
N GLN A 416 -5.65 14.10 -3.19
CA GLN A 416 -4.61 14.03 -2.16
C GLN A 416 -3.91 12.66 -2.17
N LEU A 417 -4.70 11.58 -2.18
CA LEU A 417 -4.15 10.23 -2.10
C LEU A 417 -3.46 9.78 -3.40
N LEU A 418 -4.15 9.96 -4.53
CA LEU A 418 -3.71 9.42 -5.83
C LEU A 418 -2.75 10.40 -6.52
N ASP A 419 -3.14 11.66 -6.68
CA ASP A 419 -2.33 12.59 -7.50
C ASP A 419 -1.14 13.13 -6.69
N ARG A 420 -1.39 13.65 -5.48
CA ARG A 420 -0.33 14.25 -4.66
C ARG A 420 0.64 13.21 -4.11
N LEU A 421 0.18 12.03 -3.68
CA LEU A 421 1.05 11.03 -3.04
C LEU A 421 1.31 9.77 -3.87
N GLY A 422 0.50 9.49 -4.90
CA GLY A 422 0.74 8.36 -5.81
C GLY A 422 0.34 6.98 -5.25
N TRP A 423 -0.47 6.91 -4.19
CA TRP A 423 -0.98 5.64 -3.64
C TRP A 423 -2.12 5.08 -4.50
N THR A 424 -1.78 4.64 -5.71
CA THR A 424 -2.71 4.17 -6.74
C THR A 424 -3.27 2.78 -6.45
N LEU A 425 -2.66 2.02 -5.54
CA LEU A 425 -3.14 0.72 -5.05
C LEU A 425 -3.71 0.88 -3.64
N GLY A 426 -4.90 0.32 -3.39
CA GLY A 426 -5.52 0.29 -2.08
C GLY A 426 -5.93 -1.12 -1.66
N LEU A 427 -5.45 -1.55 -0.49
CA LEU A 427 -5.76 -2.87 0.08
C LEU A 427 -7.00 -2.79 0.97
N THR A 428 -7.99 -3.62 0.67
CA THR A 428 -9.20 -3.78 1.51
C THR A 428 -9.86 -5.13 1.26
N HIS A 429 -10.70 -5.57 2.18
CA HIS A 429 -11.65 -6.65 1.92
C HIS A 429 -12.65 -6.24 0.82
N PRO A 430 -12.86 -7.04 -0.24
CA PRO A 430 -14.00 -6.84 -1.15
C PRO A 430 -15.32 -6.96 -0.40
N SER A 431 -16.25 -6.05 -0.72
CA SER A 431 -17.62 -6.14 -0.24
C SER A 431 -18.40 -7.24 -0.97
N PRO A 432 -19.49 -7.77 -0.40
CA PRO A 432 -20.39 -8.67 -1.12
C PRO A 432 -20.81 -8.07 -2.47
N GLY A 433 -20.61 -8.80 -3.56
CA GLY A 433 -20.95 -8.36 -4.91
C GLY A 433 -20.04 -7.26 -5.50
N GLY A 434 -18.93 -6.90 -4.85
CA GLY A 434 -17.87 -6.04 -5.41
C GLY A 434 -18.20 -4.55 -5.48
N THR A 435 -19.07 -4.03 -4.61
CA THR A 435 -19.49 -2.62 -4.63
C THR A 435 -18.35 -1.65 -4.30
N ASN A 436 -17.47 -1.97 -3.35
CA ASN A 436 -16.33 -1.10 -3.04
C ASN A 436 -15.28 -1.12 -4.16
N ALA A 437 -15.07 -2.26 -4.82
CA ALA A 437 -14.22 -2.36 -6.00
C ALA A 437 -14.73 -1.45 -7.15
N ARG A 438 -16.06 -1.41 -7.35
CA ARG A 438 -16.72 -0.50 -8.29
C ARG A 438 -16.42 0.96 -7.96
N ASP A 439 -16.61 1.34 -6.69
CA ASP A 439 -16.43 2.72 -6.25
C ASP A 439 -14.96 3.16 -6.36
N MET A 440 -14.02 2.30 -6.00
CA MET A 440 -12.59 2.53 -6.18
C MET A 440 -12.22 2.72 -7.66
N ALA A 441 -12.78 1.90 -8.56
CA ALA A 441 -12.56 2.05 -10.00
C ALA A 441 -13.08 3.40 -10.55
N ILE A 442 -14.25 3.86 -10.09
CA ILE A 442 -14.79 5.19 -10.42
C ILE A 442 -13.86 6.31 -9.92
N LEU A 443 -13.21 6.10 -8.78
CA LEU A 443 -12.28 7.03 -8.16
C LEU A 443 -10.84 6.87 -8.68
N ASN A 444 -10.62 6.00 -9.66
CA ASN A 444 -9.32 5.70 -10.27
C ASN A 444 -8.27 5.08 -9.32
N GLN A 445 -8.71 4.42 -8.24
CA GLN A 445 -7.83 3.61 -7.39
C GLN A 445 -7.94 2.13 -7.78
N LYS A 446 -6.81 1.44 -7.98
CA LYS A 446 -6.80 -0.01 -8.25
C LYS A 446 -6.94 -0.76 -6.93
N MET A 447 -7.83 -1.73 -6.90
CA MET A 447 -8.03 -2.57 -5.73
C MET A 447 -6.96 -3.65 -5.63
N VAL A 448 -6.46 -3.85 -4.41
CA VAL A 448 -5.75 -5.05 -3.97
C VAL A 448 -6.68 -5.80 -3.00
N PRO A 449 -7.51 -6.74 -3.48
CA PRO A 449 -8.48 -7.43 -2.65
C PRO A 449 -7.81 -8.32 -1.61
N TYR A 450 -8.12 -8.06 -0.33
CA TYR A 450 -7.85 -9.00 0.77
C TYR A 450 -8.86 -10.15 0.68
N THR A 451 -8.46 -11.20 -0.02
CA THR A 451 -9.35 -12.27 -0.46
C THR A 451 -9.63 -13.24 0.69
N VAL A 452 -8.58 -13.70 1.37
CA VAL A 452 -8.61 -14.68 2.47
C VAL A 452 -7.51 -14.38 3.50
N ARG A 453 -7.42 -15.17 4.59
CA ARG A 453 -6.24 -15.25 5.47
C ARG A 453 -5.92 -16.72 5.72
N ILE A 454 -4.70 -17.16 5.43
CA ILE A 454 -4.26 -18.55 5.57
C ILE A 454 -3.57 -18.70 6.93
N GLY A 455 -4.19 -19.46 7.84
CA GLY A 455 -3.60 -19.77 9.14
C GLY A 455 -3.84 -21.21 9.49
N LEU A 456 -2.79 -22.03 9.47
CA LEU A 456 -2.86 -23.43 9.90
C LEU A 456 -2.54 -23.47 11.40
N GLN A 457 -3.52 -23.83 12.22
CA GLN A 457 -3.39 -23.88 13.68
C GLN A 457 -3.71 -25.27 14.23
N LYS A 458 -3.21 -25.58 15.42
CA LYS A 458 -3.59 -26.82 16.11
C LYS A 458 -5.07 -26.82 16.49
N SER A 459 -5.79 -27.88 16.13
CA SER A 459 -7.18 -28.08 16.52
C SER A 459 -7.31 -28.78 17.89
N LYS A 460 -8.55 -28.85 18.41
CA LYS A 460 -8.87 -29.58 19.64
C LYS A 460 -8.56 -31.09 19.56
N THR A 461 -8.56 -31.66 18.37
CA THR A 461 -8.25 -33.09 18.12
C THR A 461 -6.76 -33.33 17.87
N GLY A 462 -5.93 -32.28 17.91
CA GLY A 462 -4.52 -32.35 17.55
C GLY A 462 -4.24 -32.22 16.05
N GLY A 463 -5.28 -32.20 15.21
CA GLY A 463 -5.17 -31.99 13.76
C GLY A 463 -4.96 -30.53 13.37
N VAL A 464 -5.13 -30.27 12.07
CA VAL A 464 -5.13 -28.91 11.52
C VAL A 464 -6.52 -28.30 11.66
N ALA A 465 -6.59 -27.07 12.17
CA ALA A 465 -7.74 -26.17 12.02
C ALA A 465 -7.32 -24.95 11.19
N GLN A 466 -8.24 -24.37 10.44
CA GLN A 466 -8.03 -23.09 9.80
C GLN A 466 -8.25 -21.96 10.81
N TYR A 467 -7.56 -20.83 10.64
CA TYR A 467 -7.72 -19.66 11.50
C TYR A 467 -9.19 -19.24 11.60
N ARG A 468 -9.81 -18.89 10.46
CA ARG A 468 -11.22 -18.49 10.32
C ARG A 468 -11.71 -18.61 8.88
N TRP A 469 -13.00 -18.91 8.73
CA TRP A 469 -13.73 -19.00 7.45
C TRP A 469 -14.52 -17.73 7.09
N PHE A 470 -14.06 -16.53 7.50
CA PHE A 470 -14.81 -15.27 7.34
C PHE A 470 -15.07 -14.85 5.87
N PHE A 471 -14.36 -15.47 4.93
CA PHE A 471 -14.46 -15.23 3.50
C PHE A 471 -15.47 -16.16 2.80
N LEU A 472 -16.07 -17.12 3.52
CA LEU A 472 -17.14 -17.94 2.98
C LEU A 472 -18.45 -17.15 2.85
N PRO A 473 -19.31 -17.49 1.88
CA PRO A 473 -20.68 -17.02 1.88
C PRO A 473 -21.45 -17.62 3.07
N LYS A 474 -22.43 -16.88 3.61
CA LYS A 474 -23.11 -17.20 4.89
C LYS A 474 -23.73 -18.61 4.90
N GLU A 475 -24.26 -19.04 3.77
CA GLU A 475 -24.89 -20.34 3.55
C GLU A 475 -23.93 -21.53 3.68
N ARG A 476 -22.62 -21.32 3.44
CA ARG A 476 -21.57 -22.35 3.53
C ARG A 476 -20.90 -22.41 4.90
N MET A 477 -21.16 -21.45 5.80
CA MET A 477 -20.56 -21.43 7.14
C MET A 477 -20.86 -22.71 7.94
N LYS A 478 -22.08 -23.27 7.79
CA LYS A 478 -22.48 -24.52 8.45
C LYS A 478 -21.69 -25.74 7.97
N ASP A 479 -21.14 -25.71 6.77
CA ASP A 479 -20.35 -26.83 6.26
C ASP A 479 -18.96 -26.86 6.90
N ALA A 480 -18.37 -25.69 7.16
CA ALA A 480 -17.13 -25.60 7.93
C ALA A 480 -17.33 -26.09 9.37
N GLU A 481 -18.45 -25.76 10.02
CA GLU A 481 -18.77 -26.21 11.38
C GLU A 481 -18.85 -27.75 11.48
N LYS A 482 -19.27 -28.45 10.42
CA LYS A 482 -19.36 -29.93 10.38
C LYS A 482 -18.01 -30.63 10.35
N LEU A 483 -16.91 -29.91 10.05
CA LEU A 483 -15.57 -30.49 10.02
C LEU A 483 -15.04 -30.84 11.43
N ASP A 484 -15.67 -30.28 12.47
CA ASP A 484 -15.37 -30.52 13.90
C ASP A 484 -13.88 -30.43 14.29
N GLY A 485 -13.11 -29.58 13.60
CA GLY A 485 -11.69 -29.35 13.86
C GLY A 485 -10.73 -30.32 13.17
N ASP A 486 -11.19 -31.13 12.20
CA ASP A 486 -10.33 -31.92 11.31
C ASP A 486 -10.20 -31.22 9.94
N GLU A 487 -9.65 -30.01 9.91
CA GLU A 487 -9.64 -29.13 8.73
C GLU A 487 -8.33 -29.24 7.93
N CYS A 488 -7.78 -30.46 7.83
CA CYS A 488 -6.62 -30.75 7.01
C CYS A 488 -6.87 -30.35 5.55
N PHE A 489 -6.00 -29.49 5.00
CA PHE A 489 -6.20 -28.90 3.67
C PHE A 489 -6.27 -29.92 2.53
N TYR A 490 -5.69 -31.11 2.70
CA TYR A 490 -5.72 -32.14 1.67
C TYR A 490 -7.05 -32.90 1.58
N ARG A 491 -7.95 -32.70 2.54
CA ARG A 491 -9.33 -33.22 2.47
C ARG A 491 -10.12 -32.52 1.36
N PRO A 492 -10.74 -33.25 0.41
CA PRO A 492 -11.52 -32.65 -0.68
C PRO A 492 -12.61 -31.66 -0.21
N GLU A 493 -13.30 -31.97 0.88
CA GLU A 493 -14.33 -31.13 1.48
C GLU A 493 -13.78 -29.81 2.03
N VAL A 494 -12.52 -29.78 2.50
CA VAL A 494 -11.85 -28.56 2.96
C VAL A 494 -11.43 -27.71 1.74
N GLN A 495 -10.90 -28.34 0.69
CA GLN A 495 -10.56 -27.66 -0.57
C GLN A 495 -11.80 -27.05 -1.24
N GLU A 496 -12.94 -27.74 -1.18
CA GLU A 496 -14.20 -27.23 -1.74
C GLU A 496 -14.72 -26.00 -0.96
N LEU A 497 -14.49 -25.90 0.36
CA LEU A 497 -14.79 -24.68 1.12
C LEU A 497 -13.87 -23.53 0.71
N TRP A 498 -12.56 -23.78 0.59
CA TRP A 498 -11.61 -22.79 0.08
C TRP A 498 -12.00 -22.25 -1.30
N LYS A 499 -12.35 -23.16 -2.23
CA LYS A 499 -12.83 -22.82 -3.58
C LYS A 499 -14.12 -22.01 -3.54
N ALA A 500 -15.11 -22.42 -2.75
CA ALA A 500 -16.37 -21.68 -2.59
C ALA A 500 -16.15 -20.27 -2.01
N GLY A 501 -15.17 -20.15 -1.11
CA GLY A 501 -14.67 -18.87 -0.62
C GLY A 501 -14.14 -18.00 -1.76
N ILE A 502 -13.19 -18.51 -2.55
CA ILE A 502 -12.65 -17.77 -3.71
C ILE A 502 -13.77 -17.37 -4.67
N GLU A 503 -14.62 -18.30 -5.10
CA GLU A 503 -15.75 -18.02 -5.98
C GLU A 503 -16.60 -16.84 -5.48
N TYR A 504 -16.98 -16.88 -4.19
CA TYR A 504 -17.73 -15.80 -3.57
C TYR A 504 -16.98 -14.45 -3.61
N ARG A 505 -15.69 -14.45 -3.24
CA ARG A 505 -14.85 -13.23 -3.20
C ARG A 505 -14.54 -12.69 -4.60
N MET A 506 -14.57 -13.51 -5.64
CA MET A 506 -14.38 -13.10 -7.04
C MET A 506 -15.62 -12.48 -7.68
N THR A 507 -16.79 -12.53 -7.04
CA THR A 507 -18.05 -12.00 -7.60
C THR A 507 -17.92 -10.52 -7.99
N ASN A 508 -18.15 -10.21 -9.27
CA ASN A 508 -18.03 -8.87 -9.88
C ASN A 508 -16.65 -8.20 -9.78
N LEU A 509 -15.60 -8.91 -9.39
CA LEU A 509 -14.29 -8.31 -9.13
C LEU A 509 -13.36 -8.24 -10.36
N PRO A 510 -13.18 -9.31 -11.18
CA PRO A 510 -12.28 -9.29 -12.35
C PRO A 510 -12.59 -8.22 -13.40
N LYS A 511 -13.84 -7.74 -13.45
CA LYS A 511 -14.26 -6.71 -14.39
C LYS A 511 -13.77 -5.31 -14.05
N TYR A 512 -13.21 -5.08 -12.86
CA TYR A 512 -12.57 -3.81 -12.48
C TYR A 512 -11.04 -3.86 -12.62
N GLY A 513 -10.47 -5.05 -12.91
CA GLY A 513 -9.04 -5.26 -13.12
C GLY A 513 -8.18 -5.01 -11.88
N PRO A 514 -8.37 -5.74 -10.77
CA PRO A 514 -7.44 -5.70 -9.64
C PRO A 514 -5.99 -5.94 -10.09
N ALA A 515 -5.06 -5.24 -9.47
CA ALA A 515 -3.65 -5.31 -9.86
C ALA A 515 -2.93 -6.50 -9.21
N ILE A 516 -3.26 -6.80 -7.95
CA ILE A 516 -2.72 -7.89 -7.14
C ILE A 516 -3.86 -8.49 -6.33
N TYR A 517 -3.99 -9.80 -6.27
CA TYR A 517 -4.89 -10.51 -5.35
C TYR A 517 -4.12 -10.95 -4.11
N ASN A 518 -4.55 -10.44 -2.95
CA ASN A 518 -3.90 -10.72 -1.69
C ASN A 518 -4.57 -11.93 -1.00
N LEU A 519 -3.77 -12.93 -0.64
CA LEU A 519 -4.11 -14.14 0.10
C LEU A 519 -3.99 -13.96 1.62
N GLY A 520 -3.75 -12.74 2.08
CA GLY A 520 -3.88 -12.34 3.47
C GLY A 520 -2.65 -11.62 4.02
N ASP A 521 -2.89 -10.97 5.16
CA ASP A 521 -1.90 -10.43 6.08
C ASP A 521 -1.68 -11.43 7.22
N GLU A 522 -0.45 -11.49 7.75
CA GLU A 522 -0.09 -12.32 8.90
C GLU A 522 -0.57 -13.79 8.75
N ASN A 523 -0.35 -14.37 7.58
CA ASN A 523 -0.51 -15.80 7.37
C ASN A 523 0.56 -16.55 8.19
N TYR A 524 0.18 -17.71 8.72
CA TYR A 524 1.03 -18.47 9.63
C TYR A 524 0.80 -19.98 9.54
N VAL A 525 1.80 -20.72 10.02
CA VAL A 525 1.75 -22.18 10.17
C VAL A 525 2.25 -22.57 11.56
N ASP A 526 1.36 -23.17 12.35
CA ASP A 526 1.67 -23.79 13.63
C ASP A 526 1.97 -25.27 13.44
N THR A 527 3.23 -25.64 13.61
CA THR A 527 3.71 -27.02 13.43
C THR A 527 3.44 -27.93 14.64
N SER A 528 2.66 -27.50 15.63
CA SER A 528 2.27 -28.32 16.79
C SER A 528 0.96 -29.10 16.58
N GLY A 529 0.22 -28.77 15.52
CA GLY A 529 -0.96 -29.50 15.04
C GLY A 529 -0.62 -30.52 13.96
N GLY A 530 -1.63 -30.95 13.18
CA GLY A 530 -1.44 -31.89 12.08
C GLY A 530 -1.27 -33.35 12.50
N TYR A 531 -1.88 -33.76 13.62
CA TYR A 531 -1.94 -35.16 14.10
C TYR A 531 -3.39 -35.64 14.24
N GLY A 532 -4.32 -35.04 13.50
CA GLY A 532 -5.74 -35.33 13.59
C GLY A 532 -6.13 -36.63 12.89
N PRO A 533 -7.42 -37.00 12.94
CA PRO A 533 -7.91 -38.24 12.35
C PRO A 533 -7.56 -38.44 10.88
N SER A 534 -7.59 -37.37 10.07
CA SER A 534 -7.25 -37.43 8.64
C SER A 534 -5.75 -37.28 8.34
N ASP A 535 -4.99 -36.64 9.23
CA ASP A 535 -3.61 -36.23 8.94
C ASP A 535 -2.67 -37.41 8.70
N LEU A 536 -2.85 -38.55 9.37
CA LEU A 536 -1.97 -39.72 9.23
C LEU A 536 -1.91 -40.21 7.77
N GLN A 537 -3.05 -40.23 7.08
CA GLN A 537 -3.11 -40.65 5.68
C GLN A 537 -2.29 -39.69 4.80
N TYR A 538 -2.56 -38.38 4.91
CA TYR A 538 -1.90 -37.38 4.08
C TYR A 538 -0.42 -37.19 4.42
N PHE A 539 -0.05 -37.39 5.68
CA PHE A 539 1.35 -37.43 6.10
C PHE A 539 2.09 -38.59 5.43
N ARG A 540 1.50 -39.80 5.39
CA ARG A 540 2.09 -40.96 4.67
C ARG A 540 2.18 -40.72 3.17
N GLU A 541 1.19 -40.06 2.57
CA GLU A 541 1.24 -39.65 1.16
C GLU A 541 2.35 -38.63 0.88
N PHE A 542 2.51 -37.65 1.77
CA PHE A 542 3.61 -36.70 1.73
C PHE A 542 4.98 -37.41 1.79
N LEU A 543 5.15 -38.35 2.73
CA LEU A 543 6.37 -39.14 2.85
C LEU A 543 6.65 -39.97 1.59
N ARG A 544 5.62 -40.58 1.00
CA ARG A 544 5.74 -41.32 -0.26
C ARG A 544 6.26 -40.43 -1.38
N LYS A 545 5.75 -39.20 -1.51
CA LYS A 545 6.24 -38.22 -2.49
C LYS A 545 7.66 -37.75 -2.18
N LYS A 546 7.98 -37.50 -0.91
CA LYS A 546 9.28 -36.97 -0.47
C LYS A 546 10.43 -37.97 -0.66
N TYR A 547 10.22 -39.24 -0.30
CA TYR A 547 11.26 -40.27 -0.34
C TYR A 547 11.25 -41.12 -1.61
N GLY A 548 10.12 -41.18 -2.33
CA GLY A 548 9.93 -42.01 -3.51
C GLY A 548 9.79 -43.51 -3.23
N SER A 549 10.52 -44.05 -2.24
CA SER A 549 10.47 -45.45 -1.83
C SER A 549 10.55 -45.62 -0.30
N ILE A 550 10.07 -46.75 0.21
CA ILE A 550 10.10 -47.03 1.66
C ILE A 550 11.52 -47.30 2.15
N GLU A 551 12.40 -47.83 1.29
CA GLU A 551 13.81 -48.08 1.58
C GLU A 551 14.53 -46.76 1.88
N GLN A 552 14.24 -45.71 1.12
CA GLN A 552 14.80 -44.38 1.36
C GLN A 552 14.32 -43.77 2.69
N LEU A 553 13.03 -43.94 3.02
CA LEU A 553 12.52 -43.53 4.33
C LEU A 553 13.19 -44.33 5.45
N ASN A 554 13.25 -45.66 5.34
CA ASN A 554 13.86 -46.53 6.34
C ASN A 554 15.33 -46.22 6.56
N TYR A 555 16.08 -45.95 5.49
CA TYR A 555 17.46 -45.48 5.57
C TYR A 555 17.57 -44.17 6.37
N ASN A 556 16.67 -43.22 6.12
CA ASN A 556 16.67 -41.92 6.76
C ASN A 556 16.24 -41.99 8.23
N TRP A 557 15.11 -42.65 8.51
CA TRP A 557 14.51 -42.76 9.84
C TRP A 557 15.18 -43.83 10.72
N ARG A 558 16.08 -44.64 10.17
CA ARG A 558 16.69 -45.82 10.83
C ARG A 558 15.62 -46.81 11.29
N THR A 559 14.68 -47.11 10.40
CA THR A 559 13.54 -48.00 10.63
C THR A 559 13.54 -49.17 9.64
N SER A 560 12.56 -50.07 9.77
CA SER A 560 12.41 -51.25 8.90
C SER A 560 10.93 -51.52 8.56
N PHE A 561 10.19 -50.47 8.21
CA PHE A 561 8.79 -50.59 7.77
C PHE A 561 8.70 -51.33 6.43
N LYS A 562 7.69 -52.17 6.24
CA LYS A 562 7.49 -52.92 4.99
C LYS A 562 6.97 -52.03 3.87
N ASP A 563 6.10 -51.09 4.22
CA ASP A 563 5.52 -50.11 3.30
C ASP A 563 5.09 -48.84 4.08
N PHE A 564 4.65 -47.81 3.34
CA PHE A 564 4.24 -46.53 3.93
C PHE A 564 3.01 -46.63 4.85
N GLY A 565 2.20 -47.68 4.74
CA GLY A 565 1.04 -47.94 5.60
C GLY A 565 1.41 -48.37 7.03
N GLU A 566 2.63 -48.85 7.27
CA GLU A 566 3.13 -49.16 8.62
C GLU A 566 3.74 -47.93 9.32
N VAL A 567 4.05 -46.85 8.60
CA VAL A 567 4.77 -45.69 9.15
C VAL A 567 3.89 -44.93 10.15
N PRO A 568 4.31 -44.75 11.42
CA PRO A 568 3.53 -43.98 12.39
C PRO A 568 3.72 -42.47 12.19
N HIS A 569 2.76 -41.69 12.67
CA HIS A 569 2.90 -40.23 12.76
C HIS A 569 3.44 -39.85 14.13
N ILE A 570 4.77 -39.81 14.26
CA ILE A 570 5.46 -39.62 15.53
C ILE A 570 5.31 -38.16 16.00
N PRO A 571 4.79 -37.89 17.20
CA PRO A 571 4.77 -36.53 17.76
C PRO A 571 6.16 -35.91 17.85
N GLN A 572 6.29 -34.62 17.52
CA GLN A 572 7.57 -33.91 17.50
C GLN A 572 8.41 -34.11 18.76
N LYS A 573 7.81 -34.02 19.95
CA LYS A 573 8.54 -34.22 21.22
C LYS A 573 9.14 -35.63 21.28
N THR A 574 8.36 -36.65 20.96
CA THR A 574 8.81 -38.05 20.92
C THR A 574 9.90 -38.27 19.88
N ALA A 575 9.79 -37.64 18.71
CA ALA A 575 10.81 -37.74 17.65
C ALA A 575 12.16 -37.14 18.11
N VAL A 576 12.14 -35.99 18.79
CA VAL A 576 13.36 -35.38 19.37
C VAL A 576 13.92 -36.23 20.50
N ASP A 577 13.08 -36.64 21.46
CA ASP A 577 13.50 -37.40 22.65
C ASP A 577 14.10 -38.78 22.26
N SER A 578 13.66 -39.36 21.14
CA SER A 578 14.19 -40.63 20.59
C SER A 578 15.36 -40.46 19.61
N GLY A 579 15.78 -39.23 19.31
CA GLY A 579 16.85 -38.94 18.35
C GLY A 579 16.44 -39.15 16.88
N ASN A 580 15.16 -39.37 16.59
CA ASN A 580 14.64 -39.47 15.23
C ASN A 580 14.34 -38.07 14.66
N TYR A 581 15.40 -37.27 14.47
CA TYR A 581 15.31 -35.94 13.86
C TYR A 581 14.69 -35.93 12.45
N PRO A 582 14.90 -36.96 11.60
CA PRO A 582 14.19 -37.06 10.32
C PRO A 582 12.68 -37.07 10.46
N ALA A 583 12.12 -37.89 11.36
CA ALA A 583 10.67 -37.90 11.59
C ALA A 583 10.15 -36.54 12.11
N TRP A 584 10.92 -35.87 12.97
CA TRP A 584 10.60 -34.51 13.43
C TRP A 584 10.57 -33.50 12.28
N GLY A 585 11.61 -33.52 11.43
CA GLY A 585 11.76 -32.62 10.29
C GLY A 585 10.72 -32.87 9.20
N ASP A 586 10.35 -34.12 8.98
CA ASP A 586 9.32 -34.51 8.03
C ASP A 586 7.94 -34.00 8.43
N HIS A 587 7.58 -34.05 9.71
CA HIS A 587 6.30 -33.48 10.15
C HIS A 587 6.26 -31.94 9.97
N ARG A 588 7.36 -31.23 10.27
CA ARG A 588 7.43 -29.79 9.97
C ARG A 588 7.33 -29.50 8.49
N SER A 589 8.07 -30.25 7.68
CA SER A 589 8.04 -30.14 6.22
C SER A 589 6.64 -30.44 5.67
N TYR A 590 5.90 -31.37 6.28
CA TYR A 590 4.50 -31.66 5.94
C TYR A 590 3.60 -30.45 6.20
N MET A 591 3.70 -29.83 7.39
CA MET A 591 2.91 -28.64 7.73
C MET A 591 3.26 -27.43 6.85
N GLU A 592 4.56 -27.18 6.61
CA GLU A 592 5.03 -26.11 5.73
C GLU A 592 4.66 -26.36 4.26
N THR A 593 4.67 -27.62 3.82
CA THR A 593 4.21 -28.02 2.49
C THR A 593 2.70 -27.81 2.34
N MET A 594 1.90 -28.20 3.34
CA MET A 594 0.46 -27.96 3.33
C MET A 594 0.15 -26.46 3.25
N TYR A 595 0.91 -25.63 3.96
CA TYR A 595 0.81 -24.18 3.93
C TYR A 595 1.13 -23.60 2.54
N ALA A 596 2.25 -24.01 1.92
CA ALA A 596 2.63 -23.60 0.58
C ALA A 596 1.64 -24.09 -0.49
N ASP A 597 1.19 -25.34 -0.39
CA ASP A 597 0.22 -25.94 -1.30
C ASP A 597 -1.14 -25.22 -1.22
N CYS A 598 -1.56 -24.77 -0.03
CA CYS A 598 -2.76 -23.95 0.13
C CYS A 598 -2.63 -22.62 -0.61
N HIS A 599 -1.49 -21.92 -0.50
CA HIS A 599 -1.23 -20.69 -1.27
C HIS A 599 -1.30 -20.95 -2.78
N ALA A 600 -0.59 -21.98 -3.26
CA ALA A 600 -0.56 -22.35 -4.68
C ALA A 600 -1.95 -22.72 -5.21
N PHE A 601 -2.73 -23.47 -4.44
CA PHE A 601 -4.10 -23.84 -4.77
C PHE A 601 -4.98 -22.60 -4.94
N LEU A 602 -4.98 -21.68 -3.98
CA LEU A 602 -5.81 -20.47 -4.06
C LEU A 602 -5.39 -19.55 -5.20
N ALA A 603 -4.08 -19.42 -5.46
CA ALA A 603 -3.58 -18.68 -6.61
C ALA A 603 -4.10 -19.27 -7.93
N ASN A 604 -4.11 -20.59 -8.06
CA ASN A 604 -4.64 -21.28 -9.22
C ASN A 604 -6.18 -21.15 -9.33
N GLU A 605 -6.92 -21.21 -8.22
CA GLU A 605 -8.37 -20.99 -8.23
C GLU A 605 -8.72 -19.56 -8.68
N ILE A 606 -7.99 -18.54 -8.20
CA ILE A 606 -8.19 -17.15 -8.63
C ILE A 606 -7.96 -17.00 -10.14
N ARG A 607 -6.90 -17.63 -10.68
CA ARG A 607 -6.56 -17.57 -12.11
C ARG A 607 -7.63 -18.18 -13.03
N LYS A 608 -8.52 -19.04 -12.52
CA LYS A 608 -9.68 -19.53 -13.30
C LYS A 608 -10.69 -18.42 -13.60
N TYR A 609 -10.81 -17.44 -12.71
CA TYR A 609 -11.72 -16.30 -12.86
C TYR A 609 -11.02 -15.07 -13.46
N ASP A 610 -9.72 -14.90 -13.20
CA ASP A 610 -8.89 -13.86 -13.82
C ASP A 610 -7.51 -14.43 -14.24
N PRO A 611 -7.36 -14.89 -15.51
CA PRO A 611 -6.14 -15.58 -15.98
C PRO A 611 -4.84 -14.78 -15.89
N GLY A 612 -4.91 -13.45 -15.80
CA GLY A 612 -3.73 -12.60 -15.65
C GLY A 612 -3.63 -11.96 -14.27
N ALA A 613 -4.20 -12.58 -13.24
CA ALA A 613 -4.06 -12.17 -11.85
C ALA A 613 -2.62 -12.39 -11.35
N LEU A 614 -2.06 -11.36 -10.71
CA LEU A 614 -0.88 -11.50 -9.85
C LEU A 614 -1.39 -11.85 -8.45
N VAL A 615 -0.87 -12.93 -7.85
CA VAL A 615 -1.37 -13.43 -6.57
C VAL A 615 -0.23 -13.54 -5.55
N GLY A 616 -0.52 -13.23 -4.29
CA GLY A 616 0.49 -13.32 -3.23
C GLY A 616 -0.03 -12.99 -1.85
N ALA A 617 0.86 -12.88 -0.87
CA ALA A 617 0.53 -12.52 0.50
C ALA A 617 1.50 -11.49 1.07
N GLU A 618 1.12 -10.85 2.17
CA GLU A 618 1.94 -9.86 2.87
C GLU A 618 1.87 -10.01 4.39
N GLY A 619 2.76 -9.35 5.13
CA GLY A 619 2.93 -9.44 6.58
C GLY A 619 3.11 -10.86 7.12
N SER A 620 3.47 -11.81 6.25
CA SER A 620 3.32 -13.25 6.50
C SER A 620 4.66 -13.97 6.63
N VAL A 621 4.71 -14.98 7.50
CA VAL A 621 5.87 -15.88 7.56
C VAL A 621 5.83 -16.85 6.37
N PRO A 622 6.98 -17.12 5.73
CA PRO A 622 6.99 -17.96 4.52
C PRO A 622 6.95 -19.47 4.79
N GLY A 623 7.36 -19.92 5.99
CA GLY A 623 7.67 -21.34 6.20
C GLY A 623 8.91 -21.72 5.39
N ASP A 624 8.77 -22.60 4.39
CA ASP A 624 9.78 -22.79 3.33
C ASP A 624 9.59 -21.71 2.26
N LEU A 625 10.44 -20.69 2.28
CA LEU A 625 10.34 -19.52 1.40
C LEU A 625 10.36 -19.87 -0.08
N GLU A 626 11.33 -20.66 -0.54
CA GLU A 626 11.46 -20.99 -1.97
C GLU A 626 10.23 -21.76 -2.46
N LYS A 627 9.66 -22.62 -1.62
CA LYS A 627 8.45 -23.38 -1.94
C LYS A 627 7.20 -22.50 -1.94
N THR A 628 7.00 -21.69 -0.91
CA THR A 628 5.79 -20.87 -0.77
C THR A 628 5.66 -19.84 -1.90
N ILE A 629 6.77 -19.20 -2.31
CA ILE A 629 6.73 -18.17 -3.36
C ILE A 629 6.77 -18.73 -4.79
N GLU A 630 6.95 -20.05 -4.96
CA GLU A 630 7.20 -20.69 -6.26
C GLU A 630 6.13 -20.31 -7.30
N THR A 631 4.87 -20.22 -6.89
CA THR A 631 3.71 -19.94 -7.75
C THR A 631 3.07 -18.56 -7.52
N LEU A 632 3.69 -17.72 -6.69
CA LEU A 632 3.18 -16.41 -6.29
C LEU A 632 3.97 -15.28 -6.97
N GLU A 633 3.30 -14.20 -7.36
CA GLU A 633 3.91 -13.01 -7.95
C GLU A 633 4.16 -11.89 -6.94
N TYR A 634 3.62 -12.02 -5.72
CA TYR A 634 3.76 -11.06 -4.64
C TYR A 634 4.11 -11.76 -3.32
N TRP A 635 5.14 -11.26 -2.64
CA TRP A 635 5.45 -11.66 -1.26
C TRP A 635 6.09 -10.51 -0.50
N GLY A 636 5.39 -10.02 0.54
CA GLY A 636 5.83 -8.88 1.33
C GLY A 636 5.87 -9.18 2.83
N PRO A 637 6.93 -9.76 3.39
CA PRO A 637 6.98 -10.15 4.81
C PRO A 637 7.08 -8.93 5.75
N TYR A 638 7.33 -9.15 7.04
CA TYR A 638 7.91 -8.13 7.91
C TYR A 638 9.43 -8.19 7.83
N SER A 639 10.11 -7.04 8.01
CA SER A 639 11.56 -6.96 7.78
C SER A 639 12.37 -7.95 8.62
N ASN A 640 13.26 -8.67 7.95
CA ASN A 640 14.26 -9.53 8.54
C ASN A 640 15.55 -9.48 7.72
N THR A 641 16.69 -9.15 8.33
CA THR A 641 17.95 -8.92 7.61
C THR A 641 18.37 -10.07 6.68
N VAL A 642 18.16 -11.33 7.08
CA VAL A 642 18.56 -12.49 6.28
C VAL A 642 17.46 -12.88 5.29
N GLU A 643 16.22 -13.06 5.78
CA GLU A 643 15.12 -13.51 4.91
C GLU A 643 14.80 -12.49 3.82
N ASP A 644 14.94 -11.18 4.07
CA ASP A 644 14.75 -10.12 3.07
C ASP A 644 15.75 -10.26 1.91
N GLU A 645 17.01 -10.59 2.19
CA GLU A 645 18.05 -10.80 1.18
C GLU A 645 17.93 -12.17 0.47
N VAL A 646 17.48 -13.21 1.18
CA VAL A 646 17.13 -14.50 0.58
C VAL A 646 15.97 -14.31 -0.40
N LEU A 647 14.92 -13.58 0.00
CA LEU A 647 13.78 -13.24 -0.85
C LEU A 647 14.21 -12.36 -2.03
N ARG A 648 15.13 -11.41 -1.85
CA ARG A 648 15.70 -10.64 -2.97
C ARG A 648 16.40 -11.56 -3.98
N SER A 649 17.21 -12.51 -3.50
CA SER A 649 18.04 -13.35 -4.36
C SER A 649 17.27 -14.47 -5.07
N PHE A 650 16.22 -15.02 -4.43
CA PHE A 650 15.41 -16.12 -4.99
C PHE A 650 14.04 -15.66 -5.54
N GLY A 651 13.57 -14.48 -5.16
CA GLY A 651 12.26 -13.95 -5.56
C GLY A 651 12.17 -13.44 -6.99
N GLY A 652 13.30 -13.19 -7.68
CA GLY A 652 13.32 -12.71 -9.06
C GLY A 652 12.58 -11.36 -9.23
N ASP A 653 11.70 -11.25 -10.22
CA ASP A 653 10.95 -10.02 -10.53
C ASP A 653 9.64 -9.87 -9.73
N ARG A 654 9.39 -10.75 -8.75
CA ARG A 654 8.19 -10.67 -7.88
C ARG A 654 8.08 -9.33 -7.19
N VAL A 655 6.84 -8.89 -6.94
CA VAL A 655 6.57 -7.72 -6.11
C VAL A 655 6.94 -8.04 -4.66
N ARG A 656 7.72 -7.15 -4.04
CA ARG A 656 8.20 -7.25 -2.65
C ARG A 656 8.05 -5.90 -1.99
N MET A 657 7.16 -5.82 -1.00
CA MET A 657 6.89 -4.60 -0.24
C MET A 657 6.77 -4.95 1.24
N LEU A 658 7.27 -4.09 2.13
CA LEU A 658 7.16 -4.25 3.57
C LEU A 658 6.30 -3.12 4.13
N TRP A 659 5.40 -3.43 5.06
CA TRP A 659 4.58 -2.40 5.72
C TRP A 659 5.44 -1.52 6.61
N TRP A 660 5.28 -0.21 6.43
CA TRP A 660 5.86 0.82 7.28
C TRP A 660 4.92 2.03 7.32
N GLY A 661 5.28 3.07 8.08
CA GLY A 661 4.51 4.33 8.08
C GLY A 661 3.83 4.64 9.40
N GLY A 662 2.54 4.98 9.35
CA GLY A 662 1.79 5.65 10.41
C GLY A 662 1.68 4.96 11.77
N TYR A 663 2.28 3.78 11.96
CA TYR A 663 2.57 3.19 13.27
C TYR A 663 3.19 4.21 14.24
N PRO A 664 2.57 4.40 15.43
CA PRO A 664 3.15 5.21 16.49
C PRO A 664 4.48 4.63 17.01
N GLY A 665 4.59 3.32 17.22
CA GLY A 665 5.75 2.71 17.89
C GLY A 665 6.61 1.75 17.06
N SER A 666 6.03 1.00 16.12
CA SER A 666 6.73 -0.06 15.36
C SER A 666 7.00 0.39 13.92
N HIS A 667 7.96 -0.25 13.23
CA HIS A 667 8.20 -0.05 11.78
C HIS A 667 8.43 1.40 11.29
N GLY A 668 8.83 2.31 12.19
CA GLY A 668 9.65 3.50 11.91
C GLY A 668 9.02 4.70 11.19
N GLY A 669 7.70 4.75 10.94
CA GLY A 669 7.16 5.80 10.05
C GLY A 669 6.82 7.15 10.69
N ARG A 670 7.14 7.40 11.96
CA ARG A 670 7.04 8.74 12.60
C ARG A 670 8.38 9.44 12.88
N GLY A 671 9.49 8.86 12.42
CA GLY A 671 10.83 9.44 12.51
C GLY A 671 11.00 10.76 11.75
N ALA A 672 12.20 11.34 11.79
CA ALA A 672 12.53 12.53 10.99
C ALA A 672 12.66 12.23 9.49
N TYR A 673 12.97 10.97 9.14
CA TYR A 673 13.23 10.50 7.78
C TYR A 673 12.54 9.15 7.54
N PRO A 674 12.15 8.84 6.28
CA PRO A 674 11.48 7.59 5.94
C PRO A 674 12.49 6.43 5.80
N MET A 675 13.27 6.17 6.85
CA MET A 675 14.38 5.20 6.83
C MET A 675 13.99 3.76 6.48
N PRO A 676 12.83 3.22 6.91
CA PRO A 676 12.41 1.89 6.48
C PRO A 676 12.36 1.78 4.94
N LEU A 677 11.62 2.68 4.28
CA LEU A 677 11.53 2.70 2.83
C LEU A 677 12.88 2.95 2.13
N LEU A 678 13.62 3.98 2.57
CA LEU A 678 14.89 4.34 1.93
C LEU A 678 15.94 3.24 2.10
N GLY A 679 16.04 2.68 3.30
CA GLY A 679 16.98 1.60 3.62
C GLY A 679 16.69 0.35 2.79
N ASP A 680 15.42 -0.07 2.72
CA ASP A 680 15.05 -1.29 2.01
C ASP A 680 15.18 -1.15 0.49
N LEU A 681 14.89 0.04 -0.07
CA LEU A 681 15.14 0.32 -1.50
C LEU A 681 16.64 0.32 -1.83
N VAL A 682 17.48 0.89 -0.96
CA VAL A 682 18.94 0.86 -1.15
C VAL A 682 19.47 -0.57 -1.07
N ARG A 683 19.03 -1.36 -0.08
CA ARG A 683 19.31 -2.81 0.02
C ARG A 683 18.78 -3.58 -1.19
N GLY A 684 17.74 -3.07 -1.85
CA GLY A 684 17.07 -3.73 -2.97
C GLY A 684 16.20 -4.91 -2.55
N THR A 685 15.90 -5.03 -1.26
CA THR A 685 15.04 -6.09 -0.70
C THR A 685 13.57 -5.85 -1.02
N VAL A 686 13.18 -4.59 -1.25
CA VAL A 686 11.87 -4.18 -1.74
C VAL A 686 11.95 -3.53 -3.12
N ASN A 687 10.87 -3.61 -3.88
CA ASN A 687 10.70 -2.93 -5.16
C ASN A 687 9.41 -2.10 -5.23
N GLY A 688 8.81 -1.77 -4.08
CA GLY A 688 7.62 -0.93 -3.97
C GLY A 688 7.50 -0.31 -2.57
N ASN A 689 6.37 0.34 -2.31
CA ASN A 689 6.09 1.06 -1.07
C ASN A 689 4.74 0.65 -0.49
N ALA A 690 4.73 -0.05 0.65
CA ALA A 690 3.52 -0.43 1.37
C ALA A 690 3.36 0.40 2.65
N TRP A 691 2.36 1.28 2.69
CA TRP A 691 2.12 2.22 3.79
C TRP A 691 0.90 1.84 4.63
N PHE A 692 1.08 1.75 5.95
CA PHE A 692 0.01 1.56 6.92
C PHE A 692 -0.22 2.85 7.72
N SER A 693 -1.34 3.58 7.64
CA SER A 693 -2.58 3.41 6.88
C SER A 693 -2.95 4.71 6.14
N THR A 694 -3.89 4.64 5.19
CA THR A 694 -4.42 5.81 4.44
C THR A 694 -5.82 6.24 4.89
N GLN A 695 -6.41 5.58 5.89
CA GLN A 695 -7.76 5.86 6.38
C GLN A 695 -7.85 7.21 7.06
N ILE A 696 -8.77 8.07 6.64
CA ILE A 696 -9.01 9.37 7.28
C ILE A 696 -9.50 9.18 8.72
N GLY A 697 -8.88 9.89 9.67
CA GLY A 697 -9.27 9.89 11.08
C GLY A 697 -8.71 8.72 11.90
N SER A 698 -7.96 7.82 11.28
CA SER A 698 -7.14 6.82 11.98
C SER A 698 -5.93 7.47 12.62
N ASN A 699 -5.57 7.03 13.82
CA ASN A 699 -4.30 7.39 14.47
C ASN A 699 -3.06 6.84 13.74
N HIS A 700 -3.25 5.99 12.73
CA HIS A 700 -2.19 5.49 11.84
C HIS A 700 -2.16 6.20 10.47
N SER A 701 -2.99 7.22 10.26
CA SER A 701 -3.22 7.79 8.93
C SER A 701 -2.11 8.69 8.43
N ALA A 702 -1.78 8.60 7.14
CA ALA A 702 -0.97 9.62 6.46
C ALA A 702 -1.64 11.02 6.39
N PHE A 703 -2.90 11.14 6.80
CA PHE A 703 -3.71 12.34 6.61
C PHE A 703 -4.35 12.81 7.92
N GLY A 704 -4.55 14.12 8.01
CA GLY A 704 -5.38 14.73 9.02
C GLY A 704 -6.87 14.50 8.78
N CYS A 705 -7.69 14.82 9.78
CA CYS A 705 -9.15 14.70 9.73
C CYS A 705 -9.82 15.59 8.66
N ASP A 706 -9.14 16.67 8.24
CA ASP A 706 -9.55 17.60 7.19
C ASP A 706 -9.06 17.20 5.78
N MET A 707 -8.51 15.98 5.65
CA MET A 707 -7.88 15.43 4.44
C MET A 707 -6.57 16.12 4.03
N THR A 708 -5.99 16.98 4.87
CA THR A 708 -4.62 17.46 4.63
C THR A 708 -3.60 16.35 4.88
N ILE A 709 -2.44 16.44 4.27
CA ILE A 709 -1.32 15.52 4.56
C ILE A 709 -0.85 15.80 5.99
N ALA A 710 -0.72 14.76 6.82
CA ALA A 710 -0.28 14.92 8.19
C ALA A 710 1.14 15.53 8.25
N ASP A 711 1.42 16.39 9.23
CA ASP A 711 2.68 17.14 9.28
C ASP A 711 3.92 16.23 9.31
N TYR A 712 3.83 15.07 9.97
CA TYR A 712 4.92 14.12 9.99
C TYR A 712 5.22 13.52 8.61
N VAL A 713 4.21 13.39 7.74
CA VAL A 713 4.32 12.94 6.35
C VAL A 713 4.79 14.07 5.44
N LYS A 714 4.43 15.34 5.72
CA LYS A 714 4.93 16.51 4.98
C LYS A 714 6.47 16.52 4.93
N ARG A 715 7.13 16.07 6.01
CA ARG A 715 8.60 15.91 6.08
C ARG A 715 9.17 14.88 5.11
N TYR A 716 8.37 13.91 4.68
CA TYR A 716 8.79 12.86 3.74
C TYR A 716 8.55 13.23 2.28
N LEU A 717 7.75 14.26 2.01
CA LEU A 717 7.39 14.66 0.64
C LEU A 717 8.61 14.87 -0.28
N PRO A 718 9.71 15.52 0.15
CA PRO A 718 10.90 15.64 -0.70
C PRO A 718 11.49 14.28 -1.12
N TYR A 719 11.39 13.27 -0.26
CA TYR A 719 11.85 11.91 -0.58
C TYR A 719 10.85 11.18 -1.47
N PHE A 720 9.56 11.24 -1.15
CA PHE A 720 8.50 10.62 -1.96
C PHE A 720 8.47 11.20 -3.37
N ASP A 721 8.62 12.52 -3.52
CA ASP A 721 8.63 13.18 -4.83
C ASP A 721 9.83 12.71 -5.65
N ARG A 722 11.04 12.60 -5.07
CA ARG A 722 12.22 12.04 -5.76
C ARG A 722 12.03 10.59 -6.17
N LEU A 723 11.50 9.75 -5.28
CA LEU A 723 11.27 8.32 -5.54
C LEU A 723 10.26 8.13 -6.67
N ARG A 724 9.12 8.84 -6.62
CA ARG A 724 8.07 8.79 -7.64
C ARG A 724 8.52 9.37 -8.98
N ASN A 725 9.40 10.37 -8.96
CA ASN A 725 9.96 11.00 -10.17
C ASN A 725 11.15 10.23 -10.76
N GLY A 726 11.24 8.91 -10.51
CA GLY A 726 12.14 8.01 -11.23
C GLY A 726 13.29 7.44 -10.42
N LEU A 727 13.59 7.97 -9.23
CA LEU A 727 14.73 7.48 -8.45
C LEU A 727 14.53 6.05 -7.95
N ALA A 728 13.29 5.68 -7.59
CA ALA A 728 12.98 4.31 -7.22
C ALA A 728 13.17 3.35 -8.39
N GLN A 729 12.63 3.70 -9.56
CA GLN A 729 12.75 2.93 -10.80
C GLN A 729 14.21 2.77 -11.23
N LEU A 730 15.03 3.81 -11.04
CA LEU A 730 16.47 3.74 -11.30
C LEU A 730 17.15 2.71 -10.39
N MET A 731 16.81 2.64 -9.11
CA MET A 731 17.38 1.65 -8.20
C MET A 731 16.85 0.23 -8.45
N ILE A 732 15.56 0.09 -8.78
CA ILE A 732 14.90 -1.21 -8.99
C ILE A 732 15.40 -1.88 -10.27
N ARG A 733 15.57 -1.11 -11.35
CA ARG A 733 15.90 -1.66 -12.68
C ARG A 733 17.38 -1.98 -12.87
N ASN A 734 18.26 -1.43 -12.03
CA ASN A 734 19.69 -1.68 -12.14
C ASN A 734 20.13 -2.76 -11.13
N PRO A 735 20.65 -3.91 -11.60
CA PRO A 735 21.04 -5.01 -10.73
C PRO A 735 22.23 -4.66 -9.85
N MET A 736 22.34 -5.32 -8.70
CA MET A 736 23.52 -5.24 -7.83
C MET A 736 24.75 -5.78 -8.55
N THR A 737 25.93 -5.25 -8.21
CA THR A 737 27.20 -5.80 -8.71
C THR A 737 27.42 -7.22 -8.17
N ASP A 738 27.80 -8.15 -9.05
CA ASP A 738 28.22 -9.51 -8.69
C ASP A 738 29.76 -9.57 -8.63
N GLU A 739 30.31 -9.70 -7.42
CA GLU A 739 31.76 -9.82 -7.20
C GLU A 739 32.25 -11.28 -7.12
N GLY A 740 31.35 -12.26 -7.24
CA GLY A 740 31.64 -13.67 -6.99
C GLY A 740 31.59 -14.04 -5.50
N VAL A 741 30.95 -13.26 -4.63
CA VAL A 741 30.79 -13.56 -3.19
C VAL A 741 29.39 -14.09 -2.92
N TYR A 742 29.29 -15.34 -2.44
CA TYR A 742 28.02 -16.04 -2.33
C TYR A 742 27.77 -16.56 -0.90
N PHE A 743 26.54 -16.47 -0.42
CA PHE A 743 26.10 -17.01 0.86
C PHE A 743 25.18 -18.20 0.63
N TYR A 744 25.47 -19.32 1.31
CA TYR A 744 24.67 -20.53 1.16
C TYR A 744 23.46 -20.51 2.10
N TRP A 745 22.26 -20.69 1.55
CA TRP A 745 21.01 -20.83 2.28
C TRP A 745 20.49 -22.26 2.21
N SER A 746 20.24 -22.87 3.38
CA SER A 746 19.66 -24.21 3.51
C SER A 746 18.50 -24.18 4.50
N HIS A 747 17.27 -24.36 3.99
CA HIS A 747 16.09 -24.51 4.84
C HIS A 747 16.19 -25.71 5.80
N PRO A 748 16.69 -26.90 5.38
CA PRO A 748 16.99 -27.99 6.31
C PRO A 748 17.95 -27.59 7.43
N SER A 749 18.95 -26.76 7.16
CA SER A 749 19.88 -26.29 8.21
C SER A 749 19.20 -25.36 9.22
N ASN A 750 18.25 -24.53 8.78
CA ASN A 750 17.40 -23.73 9.67
C ASN A 750 16.45 -24.60 10.53
N LEU A 751 16.13 -25.81 10.08
CA LEU A 751 15.40 -26.80 10.88
C LEU A 751 16.33 -27.55 11.84
N ALA A 752 17.55 -27.89 11.40
CA ALA A 752 18.54 -28.62 12.19
C ALA A 752 18.90 -27.89 13.50
N CYS A 753 18.98 -26.56 13.48
CA CYS A 753 19.31 -25.78 14.67
C CYS A 753 18.25 -25.82 15.79
N LYS A 754 17.02 -26.26 15.46
CA LYS A 754 15.91 -26.38 16.41
C LYS A 754 15.89 -27.74 17.14
N VAL A 755 16.65 -28.73 16.66
CA VAL A 755 16.67 -30.09 17.24
C VAL A 755 17.97 -30.44 17.95
N ASN A 756 19.08 -29.76 17.63
CA ASN A 756 20.36 -30.03 18.28
C ASN A 756 21.22 -28.77 18.34
N GLU A 757 21.77 -28.47 19.52
CA GLU A 757 22.57 -27.25 19.78
C GLU A 757 23.95 -27.25 19.08
N ALA A 758 24.41 -28.40 18.55
CA ALA A 758 25.59 -28.46 17.69
C ALA A 758 25.33 -27.89 16.28
N CYS A 759 24.07 -27.85 15.85
CA CYS A 759 23.65 -27.20 14.62
C CYS A 759 23.29 -25.75 14.94
N VAL A 760 24.09 -24.78 14.52
CA VAL A 760 23.84 -23.38 14.89
C VAL A 760 22.82 -22.71 13.98
N ASN A 761 22.19 -21.64 14.46
CA ASN A 761 21.26 -20.86 13.66
C ASN A 761 22.01 -20.18 12.49
N PRO A 762 21.65 -20.44 11.22
CA PRO A 762 22.29 -19.79 10.07
C PRO A 762 22.29 -18.25 10.15
N THR A 763 21.26 -17.67 10.78
CA THR A 763 21.11 -16.22 10.94
C THR A 763 22.25 -15.59 11.75
N ASP A 764 22.83 -16.33 12.70
CA ASP A 764 23.93 -15.85 13.53
C ASP A 764 25.22 -15.64 12.71
N GLY A 765 25.43 -16.45 11.67
CA GLY A 765 26.55 -16.30 10.75
C GLY A 765 26.28 -15.30 9.62
N LEU A 766 25.07 -15.33 9.05
CA LEU A 766 24.71 -14.52 7.89
C LEU A 766 24.52 -13.02 8.22
N THR A 767 23.92 -12.69 9.35
CA THR A 767 23.66 -11.29 9.74
C THR A 767 24.91 -10.41 9.75
N PRO A 768 26.01 -10.78 10.44
CA PRO A 768 27.24 -9.96 10.45
C PRO A 768 27.91 -9.89 9.07
N LEU A 769 27.81 -10.93 8.24
CA LEU A 769 28.34 -10.92 6.87
C LEU A 769 27.56 -9.95 5.97
N ILE A 770 26.23 -9.96 6.05
CA ILE A 770 25.36 -9.02 5.31
C ILE A 770 25.66 -7.58 5.76
N ARG A 771 25.75 -7.32 7.07
CA ARG A 771 26.12 -5.98 7.59
C ARG A 771 27.52 -5.55 7.15
N TYR A 772 28.48 -6.48 7.13
CA TYR A 772 29.82 -6.22 6.59
C TYR A 772 29.75 -5.83 5.11
N ALA A 773 28.99 -6.58 4.30
CA ALA A 773 28.86 -6.30 2.88
C ALA A 773 28.19 -4.95 2.63
N TYR A 774 27.13 -4.62 3.38
CA TYR A 774 26.46 -3.33 3.33
C TYR A 774 27.40 -2.16 3.65
N ARG A 775 28.11 -2.18 4.78
CA ARG A 775 28.94 -1.04 5.17
C ARG A 775 30.19 -0.86 4.29
N ASN A 776 30.65 -1.93 3.64
CA ASN A 776 31.82 -1.92 2.77
C ASN A 776 31.48 -1.89 1.27
N GLY A 777 30.20 -1.76 0.89
CA GLY A 777 29.77 -1.68 -0.51
C GLY A 777 30.03 -2.96 -1.32
N ARG A 778 30.11 -4.13 -0.68
CA ARG A 778 30.42 -5.41 -1.33
C ARG A 778 29.18 -6.01 -1.99
N GLY A 779 29.34 -6.45 -3.23
CA GLY A 779 28.32 -7.22 -3.94
C GLY A 779 28.26 -8.69 -3.49
N PHE A 780 27.07 -9.22 -3.24
CA PHE A 780 26.88 -10.63 -2.88
C PHE A 780 25.55 -11.19 -3.38
N GLU A 781 25.48 -12.52 -3.52
CA GLU A 781 24.28 -13.27 -3.89
C GLU A 781 24.08 -14.51 -3.01
N PHE A 782 22.89 -15.09 -3.03
CA PHE A 782 22.61 -16.36 -2.35
C PHE A 782 22.65 -17.55 -3.30
N VAL A 783 22.99 -18.70 -2.75
CA VAL A 783 22.90 -20.02 -3.40
C VAL A 783 22.18 -21.00 -2.48
N SER A 784 21.39 -21.88 -3.06
CA SER A 784 20.62 -22.94 -2.40
C SER A 784 20.72 -24.24 -3.21
N ALA A 785 20.15 -25.33 -2.71
CA ALA A 785 19.99 -26.57 -3.47
C ALA A 785 19.40 -26.33 -4.87
N ARG A 786 18.36 -25.47 -4.96
CA ARG A 786 17.63 -25.14 -6.20
C ARG A 786 18.44 -24.27 -7.16
N THR A 787 19.43 -23.54 -6.66
CA THR A 787 20.22 -22.56 -7.44
C THR A 787 21.71 -22.93 -7.52
N SER A 788 22.06 -24.19 -7.29
CA SER A 788 23.45 -24.69 -7.24
C SER A 788 24.28 -24.38 -8.49
N ASP A 789 23.67 -24.18 -9.67
CA ASP A 789 24.35 -23.70 -10.88
C ASP A 789 25.05 -22.34 -10.70
N ARG A 790 24.61 -21.52 -9.74
CA ARG A 790 25.25 -20.24 -9.40
C ARG A 790 26.69 -20.41 -8.90
N LEU A 791 27.06 -21.58 -8.37
CA LEU A 791 28.43 -21.88 -7.95
C LEU A 791 29.46 -21.72 -9.09
N LYS A 792 29.03 -21.82 -10.36
CA LYS A 792 29.88 -21.60 -11.54
C LYS A 792 30.39 -20.16 -11.66
N LYS A 793 29.69 -19.19 -11.07
CA LYS A 793 30.08 -17.77 -11.04
C LYS A 793 30.74 -17.35 -9.73
N ALA A 794 30.56 -18.15 -8.68
CA ALA A 794 31.12 -17.86 -7.38
C ALA A 794 32.65 -17.94 -7.41
N LYS A 795 33.28 -17.12 -6.58
CA LYS A 795 34.71 -17.17 -6.24
C LYS A 795 34.87 -17.57 -4.77
N THR A 796 34.00 -17.05 -3.91
CA THR A 796 33.95 -17.35 -2.47
C THR A 796 32.52 -17.72 -2.08
N VAL A 797 32.35 -18.80 -1.31
CA VAL A 797 31.06 -19.25 -0.76
C VAL A 797 31.17 -19.40 0.75
N PHE A 798 30.23 -18.80 1.49
CA PHE A 798 30.09 -18.97 2.95
C PHE A 798 28.99 -19.98 3.28
N LEU A 799 29.32 -20.97 4.11
CA LEU A 799 28.44 -21.96 4.71
C LEU A 799 28.22 -21.58 6.18
N CYS A 800 27.28 -20.67 6.43
CA CYS A 800 26.93 -20.23 7.77
C CYS A 800 25.83 -21.10 8.38
N GLY A 801 26.14 -21.86 9.43
CA GLY A 801 25.21 -22.78 10.07
C GLY A 801 24.68 -23.88 9.14
N ALA A 802 25.36 -24.18 8.03
CA ALA A 802 24.93 -25.13 7.00
C ALA A 802 25.13 -26.60 7.44
N SER A 803 24.46 -26.99 8.52
CA SER A 803 24.63 -28.28 9.20
C SER A 803 23.94 -29.44 8.47
N ALA A 804 22.94 -29.17 7.63
CA ALA A 804 22.14 -30.15 6.92
C ALA A 804 22.17 -29.90 5.39
N LEU A 805 22.84 -30.78 4.65
CA LEU A 805 23.02 -30.71 3.20
C LEU A 805 22.93 -32.10 2.55
N SER A 806 22.32 -32.20 1.37
CA SER A 806 22.27 -33.43 0.57
C SER A 806 23.63 -33.81 0.00
N ASP A 807 23.75 -35.07 -0.43
CA ASP A 807 24.98 -35.55 -1.10
C ASP A 807 25.22 -34.81 -2.42
N LYS A 808 24.15 -34.43 -3.12
CA LYS A 808 24.25 -33.63 -4.36
C LYS A 808 24.79 -32.23 -4.09
N GLU A 809 24.30 -31.57 -3.04
CA GLU A 809 24.82 -30.26 -2.63
C GLU A 809 26.30 -30.36 -2.22
N CYS A 810 26.66 -31.37 -1.44
CA CYS A 810 28.05 -31.60 -1.03
C CYS A 810 28.97 -31.85 -2.24
N ALA A 811 28.52 -32.66 -3.21
CA ALA A 811 29.27 -32.91 -4.43
C ALA A 811 29.48 -31.63 -5.27
N ALA A 812 28.47 -30.78 -5.37
CA ALA A 812 28.57 -29.50 -6.07
C ALA A 812 29.56 -28.54 -5.37
N LEU A 813 29.57 -28.51 -4.04
CA LEU A 813 30.52 -27.71 -3.25
C LEU A 813 31.95 -28.24 -3.37
N LEU A 814 32.14 -29.57 -3.39
CA LEU A 814 33.44 -30.19 -3.67
C LEU A 814 33.95 -29.82 -5.06
N ASP A 815 33.10 -29.88 -6.08
CA ASP A 815 33.49 -29.52 -7.45
C ASP A 815 33.84 -28.02 -7.57
N PHE A 816 33.07 -27.16 -6.90
CA PHE A 816 33.37 -25.73 -6.81
C PHE A 816 34.79 -25.47 -6.26
N VAL A 817 35.15 -26.07 -5.11
CA VAL A 817 36.49 -25.91 -4.53
C VAL A 817 37.54 -26.54 -5.44
N LYS A 818 37.30 -27.75 -5.97
CA LYS A 818 38.21 -28.43 -6.89
C LYS A 818 38.57 -27.56 -8.10
N ASN A 819 37.62 -26.76 -8.59
CA ASN A 819 37.76 -25.89 -9.75
C ASN A 819 38.30 -24.48 -9.44
N GLY A 820 38.71 -24.19 -8.20
CA GLY A 820 39.38 -22.93 -7.83
C GLY A 820 38.61 -22.06 -6.84
N GLY A 821 37.42 -22.49 -6.41
CA GLY A 821 36.61 -21.78 -5.43
C GLY A 821 37.21 -21.76 -4.02
N THR A 822 36.85 -20.74 -3.25
CA THR A 822 37.10 -20.67 -1.80
C THR A 822 35.81 -20.97 -1.04
N LEU A 823 35.79 -22.03 -0.24
CA LEU A 823 34.63 -22.41 0.58
C LEU A 823 34.93 -22.18 2.07
N ILE A 824 34.05 -21.46 2.77
CA ILE A 824 34.28 -21.06 4.16
C ILE A 824 33.10 -21.52 5.00
N ALA A 825 33.34 -22.35 6.02
CA ALA A 825 32.30 -22.76 6.96
C ALA A 825 32.56 -22.16 8.35
N ASP A 826 31.51 -21.71 9.02
CA ASP A 826 31.63 -21.23 10.39
C ASP A 826 31.79 -22.40 11.37
N VAL A 827 30.79 -23.27 11.51
CA VAL A 827 30.80 -24.43 12.41
C VAL A 827 30.01 -25.60 11.83
N ASN A 828 30.51 -26.82 12.06
CA ASN A 828 29.80 -28.09 11.84
C ASN A 828 29.09 -28.23 10.47
N PRO A 829 29.73 -27.95 9.33
CA PRO A 829 29.08 -28.06 8.01
C PRO A 829 28.73 -29.52 7.68
N ALA A 830 27.56 -29.74 7.08
CA ALA A 830 27.12 -31.03 6.53
C ALA A 830 27.17 -32.23 7.49
N VAL A 831 26.97 -32.02 8.79
CA VAL A 831 26.92 -33.11 9.81
C VAL A 831 25.61 -33.91 9.78
N MET A 832 24.59 -33.38 9.11
CA MET A 832 23.33 -34.03 8.77
C MET A 832 23.10 -34.01 7.25
N ASN A 833 22.22 -34.89 6.75
CA ASN A 833 21.69 -34.76 5.40
C ASN A 833 20.46 -33.82 5.34
N GLU A 834 19.90 -33.60 4.16
CA GLU A 834 18.72 -32.77 3.90
C GLU A 834 17.45 -33.27 4.62
N HIS A 835 17.43 -34.53 5.06
CA HIS A 835 16.38 -35.14 5.85
C HIS A 835 16.65 -35.05 7.36
N LEU A 836 17.66 -34.29 7.80
CA LEU A 836 18.11 -34.21 9.20
C LEU A 836 18.65 -35.54 9.75
N ARG A 837 18.98 -36.50 8.89
CA ARG A 837 19.65 -37.72 9.33
C ARG A 837 21.09 -37.38 9.67
N THR A 838 21.49 -37.73 10.89
CA THR A 838 22.85 -37.60 11.38
C THR A 838 23.82 -38.45 10.56
N ARG A 839 24.99 -37.90 10.23
CA ARG A 839 26.02 -38.58 9.43
C ARG A 839 27.19 -39.04 10.31
N GLU A 840 27.66 -40.26 10.10
CA GLU A 840 28.90 -40.75 10.75
C GLU A 840 30.14 -40.29 10.00
N SER A 841 30.07 -40.20 8.67
CA SER A 841 31.10 -39.64 7.80
C SER A 841 30.55 -38.44 7.04
N ASN A 842 31.36 -37.38 6.95
CA ASN A 842 30.99 -36.13 6.32
C ASN A 842 31.35 -36.17 4.82
N PRO A 843 30.42 -35.94 3.89
CA PRO A 843 30.74 -35.88 2.46
C PRO A 843 31.78 -34.81 2.11
N LEU A 844 31.95 -33.78 2.95
CA LEU A 844 32.95 -32.73 2.82
C LEU A 844 34.23 -33.00 3.62
N GLU A 845 34.48 -34.25 4.04
CA GLU A 845 35.67 -34.64 4.82
C GLU A 845 36.99 -34.25 4.11
N ALA A 846 37.04 -34.31 2.77
CA ALA A 846 38.19 -33.85 2.01
C ALA A 846 38.50 -32.35 2.20
N LEU A 847 37.50 -31.54 2.54
CA LEU A 847 37.61 -30.09 2.75
C LEU A 847 37.82 -29.72 4.21
N PHE A 848 37.13 -30.39 5.13
CA PHE A 848 37.06 -29.98 6.54
C PHE A 848 37.62 -31.01 7.54
N GLY A 849 38.12 -32.15 7.04
CA GLY A 849 38.56 -33.26 7.88
C GLY A 849 37.41 -34.08 8.46
N LYS A 850 37.75 -35.06 9.29
CA LYS A 850 36.77 -35.97 9.89
C LYS A 850 35.88 -35.21 10.89
N LEU A 851 34.64 -34.95 10.46
CA LEU A 851 33.65 -34.16 11.20
C LEU A 851 32.26 -34.78 11.05
N GLY A 852 32.04 -35.93 11.70
CA GLY A 852 30.72 -36.55 11.79
C GLY A 852 29.83 -35.85 12.82
N PHE A 853 28.56 -36.26 12.89
CA PHE A 853 27.60 -35.71 13.85
C PHE A 853 28.02 -35.89 15.31
N ASN A 854 28.63 -37.03 15.64
CA ASN A 854 29.11 -37.29 17.01
C ASN A 854 30.37 -36.49 17.36
N ASP A 855 31.11 -36.01 16.35
CA ASP A 855 32.27 -35.15 16.53
C ASP A 855 31.85 -33.68 16.68
N ALA A 856 30.68 -33.32 16.15
CA ALA A 856 30.11 -31.98 16.22
C ALA A 856 29.72 -31.62 17.66
N LYS A 857 30.18 -30.46 18.13
CA LYS A 857 29.87 -29.96 19.48
C LYS A 857 29.16 -28.61 19.39
N LYS A 858 28.33 -28.34 20.40
CA LYS A 858 27.80 -27.00 20.65
C LYS A 858 28.98 -26.02 20.78
N PRO A 859 28.97 -24.87 20.09
CA PRO A 859 29.97 -23.84 20.30
C PRO A 859 29.89 -23.27 21.73
N GLU A 860 31.00 -23.29 22.45
CA GLU A 860 31.18 -22.65 23.76
C GLU A 860 31.89 -21.31 23.60
N LEU A 861 31.38 -20.21 24.15
CA LEU A 861 32.05 -18.92 24.04
C LEU A 861 33.45 -18.95 24.68
N LYS A 862 34.49 -18.87 23.84
CA LYS A 862 35.88 -18.71 24.27
C LYS A 862 36.58 -17.60 23.46
N PRO A 863 37.69 -17.06 23.97
CA PRO A 863 38.58 -16.23 23.18
C PRO A 863 39.12 -17.00 21.98
N VAL A 864 39.13 -16.35 20.82
CA VAL A 864 39.70 -16.88 19.58
C VAL A 864 40.95 -16.06 19.24
N SER A 865 42.03 -16.75 18.91
CA SER A 865 43.25 -16.16 18.37
C SER A 865 43.79 -17.04 17.26
N ILE A 866 43.55 -16.63 16.02
CA ILE A 866 43.97 -17.32 14.80
C ILE A 866 44.88 -16.40 13.97
N PRO A 867 45.56 -16.89 12.92
CA PRO A 867 46.39 -16.03 12.09
C PRO A 867 45.60 -14.80 11.59
N GLY A 868 46.06 -13.61 11.98
CA GLY A 868 45.47 -12.34 11.54
C GLY A 868 44.15 -11.92 12.21
N PHE A 869 43.59 -12.69 13.16
CA PHE A 869 42.32 -12.35 13.82
C PHE A 869 42.23 -12.79 15.29
N LYS A 870 41.73 -11.89 16.14
CA LYS A 870 41.49 -12.10 17.58
C LYS A 870 40.11 -11.59 17.98
N ALA A 871 39.43 -12.31 18.87
CA ALA A 871 38.14 -11.91 19.43
C ALA A 871 37.93 -12.51 20.83
N ALA A 872 37.29 -11.76 21.75
CA ALA A 872 37.27 -12.11 23.18
C ALA A 872 36.19 -13.14 23.56
N LEU A 873 35.05 -13.17 22.88
CA LEU A 873 33.94 -14.09 23.15
C LEU A 873 33.29 -14.47 21.81
N SER A 874 33.72 -15.55 21.17
CA SER A 874 33.26 -15.88 19.80
C SER A 874 32.75 -17.30 19.60
N GLY A 875 32.99 -18.21 20.56
CA GLY A 875 32.70 -19.64 20.40
C GLY A 875 33.97 -20.47 20.57
N ASN A 876 33.88 -21.80 20.37
CA ASN A 876 34.94 -22.71 20.83
C ASN A 876 36.01 -22.90 19.76
N ALA A 877 37.22 -22.41 20.05
CA ALA A 877 38.43 -22.60 19.28
C ALA A 877 38.93 -24.06 19.28
N GLY A 878 38.40 -24.90 18.38
CA GLY A 878 39.14 -26.03 17.81
C GLY A 878 39.78 -25.61 16.49
N ASN A 879 40.92 -26.20 16.11
CA ASN A 879 41.83 -25.75 15.04
C ASN A 879 41.11 -25.12 13.84
N TYR A 880 41.06 -23.78 13.79
CA TYR A 880 40.96 -23.06 12.52
C TYR A 880 41.83 -23.79 11.51
N SER A 881 41.22 -24.20 10.40
CA SER A 881 41.93 -25.02 9.44
C SER A 881 41.69 -24.51 8.03
N GLU A 882 42.77 -24.44 7.27
CA GLU A 882 42.75 -24.23 5.85
C GLU A 882 43.24 -25.50 5.16
N ARG A 883 42.54 -25.94 4.12
CA ARG A 883 42.93 -27.08 3.30
C ARG A 883 42.88 -26.71 1.83
N GLN A 884 43.92 -27.08 1.10
CA GLN A 884 43.92 -27.01 -0.36
C GLN A 884 43.20 -28.24 -0.92
N TYR A 885 42.33 -28.05 -1.91
CA TYR A 885 41.64 -29.14 -2.59
C TYR A 885 41.45 -28.81 -4.06
N GLY A 886 42.06 -29.60 -4.94
CA GLY A 886 42.15 -29.26 -6.36
C GLY A 886 42.87 -27.92 -6.56
N LYS A 887 42.23 -26.97 -7.25
CA LYS A 887 42.76 -25.62 -7.51
C LYS A 887 42.32 -24.57 -6.49
N GLY A 888 41.43 -24.93 -5.56
CA GLY A 888 40.84 -24.02 -4.58
C GLY A 888 41.18 -24.40 -3.15
N LYS A 889 40.51 -23.74 -2.21
CA LYS A 889 40.73 -23.95 -0.78
C LYS A 889 39.44 -23.98 0.02
N ALA A 890 39.47 -24.69 1.13
CA ALA A 890 38.42 -24.71 2.13
C ALA A 890 38.94 -24.18 3.46
N VAL A 891 38.11 -23.40 4.16
CA VAL A 891 38.41 -22.82 5.48
C VAL A 891 37.31 -23.21 6.45
N LEU A 892 37.67 -23.86 7.55
CA LEU A 892 36.77 -24.07 8.69
C LEU A 892 37.17 -23.11 9.80
N LEU A 893 36.30 -22.15 10.12
CA LEU A 893 36.53 -21.14 11.15
C LEU A 893 36.48 -21.74 12.56
N ASN A 894 35.47 -22.57 12.78
CA ASN A 894 35.11 -23.20 14.04
C ASN A 894 34.71 -22.21 15.16
N PHE A 895 34.11 -21.07 14.82
CA PHE A 895 33.52 -20.14 15.78
C PHE A 895 32.38 -19.34 15.13
N MET A 896 31.53 -18.74 15.96
CA MET A 896 30.35 -18.00 15.50
C MET A 896 30.71 -16.60 15.04
N LEU A 897 30.31 -16.23 13.82
CA LEU A 897 30.61 -14.91 13.26
C LEU A 897 29.88 -13.77 13.99
N SER A 898 28.69 -13.98 14.54
CA SER A 898 27.95 -12.96 15.31
C SER A 898 28.77 -12.48 16.52
N SER A 899 29.26 -13.43 17.30
CA SER A 899 30.01 -13.16 18.52
C SER A 899 31.43 -12.67 18.20
N ALA A 900 32.04 -13.16 17.11
CA ALA A 900 33.30 -12.65 16.58
C ALA A 900 33.22 -11.18 16.12
N ALA A 901 32.17 -10.80 15.40
CA ALA A 901 31.98 -9.42 14.94
C ALA A 901 31.86 -8.44 16.11
N ASN A 902 31.14 -8.84 17.17
CA ASN A 902 30.90 -8.00 18.35
C ASN A 902 32.10 -7.89 19.31
N THR A 903 33.04 -8.83 19.25
CA THR A 903 34.16 -8.91 20.21
C THR A 903 35.54 -8.88 19.58
N ALA A 904 35.62 -8.58 18.28
CA ALA A 904 36.87 -8.46 17.55
C ALA A 904 37.82 -7.43 18.19
N ASP A 905 39.09 -7.81 18.31
CA ASP A 905 40.14 -6.94 18.81
C ASP A 905 40.38 -5.78 17.82
N LYS A 906 40.59 -4.56 18.35
CA LYS A 906 40.81 -3.36 17.53
C LYS A 906 42.04 -3.48 16.61
N SER A 907 43.04 -4.27 16.97
CA SER A 907 44.24 -4.51 16.15
C SER A 907 43.96 -5.42 14.95
N THR A 908 42.94 -6.28 15.04
CA THR A 908 42.50 -7.20 13.98
C THR A 908 40.98 -7.08 13.76
N PRO A 909 40.51 -5.97 13.15
CA PRO A 909 39.08 -5.74 12.97
C PRO A 909 38.40 -6.84 12.16
N PHE A 910 37.15 -7.16 12.52
CA PHE A 910 36.33 -8.16 11.82
C PHE A 910 36.30 -7.95 10.29
N ASP A 911 36.12 -6.70 9.85
CA ASP A 911 36.04 -6.37 8.41
C ASP A 911 37.34 -6.73 7.66
N ARG A 912 38.51 -6.49 8.26
CA ARG A 912 39.81 -6.88 7.68
C ARG A 912 39.96 -8.40 7.63
N PHE A 913 39.43 -9.10 8.63
CA PHE A 913 39.41 -10.55 8.64
C PHE A 913 38.55 -11.10 7.50
N ILE A 914 37.35 -10.57 7.29
CA ILE A 914 36.51 -10.97 6.16
C ILE A 914 37.16 -10.61 4.81
N ASP A 915 37.74 -9.42 4.67
CA ASP A 915 38.47 -8.99 3.45
C ASP A 915 39.55 -9.99 3.03
N SER A 916 40.20 -10.68 3.97
CA SER A 916 41.25 -11.66 3.67
C SER A 916 40.77 -12.87 2.86
N PHE A 917 39.46 -13.10 2.82
CA PHE A 917 38.84 -14.18 2.06
C PHE A 917 38.20 -13.74 0.74
N LEU A 918 38.17 -12.44 0.47
CA LEU A 918 37.45 -11.87 -0.66
C LEU A 918 38.40 -11.32 -1.72
N PRO A 919 37.99 -11.26 -3.00
CA PRO A 919 38.73 -10.53 -4.00
C PRO A 919 38.80 -9.04 -3.65
N ALA A 920 39.83 -8.35 -4.17
CA ALA A 920 39.91 -6.89 -4.05
C ALA A 920 38.64 -6.24 -4.65
N PRO A 921 38.00 -5.29 -3.94
CA PRO A 921 36.80 -4.66 -4.45
C PRO A 921 37.12 -3.67 -5.58
N VAL A 922 36.18 -3.50 -6.50
CA VAL A 922 36.29 -2.45 -7.54
C VAL A 922 36.15 -1.06 -6.92
N TYR A 923 35.25 -0.94 -5.96
CA TYR A 923 34.99 0.28 -5.19
C TYR A 923 35.41 0.06 -3.74
N LYS A 924 36.31 0.90 -3.23
CA LYS A 924 36.78 0.78 -1.84
C LYS A 924 36.14 1.85 -0.96
N VAL A 925 35.19 1.44 -0.14
CA VAL A 925 34.59 2.31 0.90
C VAL A 925 35.60 2.49 2.04
N ALA A 926 35.78 3.73 2.49
CA ALA A 926 36.64 4.03 3.64
C ALA A 926 36.05 3.41 4.92
N PRO A 927 36.88 2.86 5.83
CA PRO A 927 36.40 2.28 7.07
C PRO A 927 35.81 3.35 8.00
N GLY A 928 34.87 2.96 8.87
CA GLY A 928 34.35 3.81 9.94
C GLY A 928 32.86 4.15 9.85
N LEU A 929 32.14 3.65 8.85
CA LEU A 929 30.68 3.73 8.80
C LEU A 929 30.03 2.92 9.94
N ASP A 930 28.88 3.40 10.40
CA ASP A 930 28.02 2.73 11.39
C ASP A 930 27.62 1.31 10.93
N GLU A 931 27.39 0.39 11.89
CA GLU A 931 27.03 -0.99 11.56
C GLU A 931 25.68 -1.15 10.82
N ASN A 932 24.80 -0.15 10.93
CA ASN A 932 23.51 -0.10 10.24
C ASN A 932 23.55 0.78 8.98
N ALA A 933 24.72 1.34 8.63
CA ALA A 933 24.91 2.01 7.36
C ALA A 933 24.83 1.00 6.21
N VAL A 934 24.29 1.45 5.08
CA VAL A 934 24.19 0.64 3.87
C VAL A 934 24.84 1.39 2.73
N VAL A 935 25.74 0.73 2.00
CA VAL A 935 26.26 1.15 0.71
C VAL A 935 25.99 0.01 -0.27
N ARG A 936 25.29 0.29 -1.37
CA ARG A 936 25.03 -0.69 -2.42
C ARG A 936 25.40 -0.13 -3.77
N ILE A 937 26.07 -0.96 -4.56
CA ILE A 937 26.58 -0.63 -5.88
C ILE A 937 25.79 -1.44 -6.90
N ARG A 938 25.28 -0.75 -7.91
CA ARG A 938 24.50 -1.34 -9.01
C ARG A 938 25.16 -1.01 -10.33
N HIS A 939 25.06 -1.93 -11.26
CA HIS A 939 25.59 -1.73 -12.61
C HIS A 939 24.47 -1.32 -13.56
N GLY A 940 24.64 -0.17 -14.21
CA GLY A 940 23.73 0.34 -15.23
C GLY A 940 24.40 0.42 -16.61
N ASN A 941 23.63 0.79 -17.62
CA ASN A 941 24.16 0.89 -18.98
C ASN A 941 25.09 2.11 -19.13
N GLY A 942 26.40 1.89 -19.01
CA GLY A 942 27.44 2.91 -19.14
C GLY A 942 27.71 3.73 -17.88
N PHE A 943 27.19 3.29 -16.72
CA PHE A 943 27.41 3.91 -15.41
C PHE A 943 27.23 2.92 -14.29
N ASP A 944 27.75 3.26 -13.11
CA ASP A 944 27.42 2.57 -11.86
C ASP A 944 26.60 3.49 -10.96
N LEU A 945 25.67 2.91 -10.18
CA LEU A 945 24.87 3.61 -9.18
C LEU A 945 25.37 3.24 -7.79
N ILE A 946 25.64 4.24 -6.96
CA ILE A 946 26.05 4.08 -5.57
C ILE A 946 24.94 4.67 -4.70
N GLY A 947 24.11 3.80 -4.13
CA GLY A 947 23.11 4.15 -3.12
C GLY A 947 23.69 3.96 -1.72
N ALA A 948 23.50 4.95 -0.84
CA ALA A 948 24.01 4.90 0.52
C ALA A 948 23.01 5.46 1.54
N THR A 949 22.94 4.83 2.72
CA THR A 949 22.20 5.33 3.87
C THR A 949 23.00 5.25 5.16
N VAL A 950 22.74 6.18 6.09
CA VAL A 950 23.20 6.14 7.47
C VAL A 950 22.03 6.34 8.43
N PRO A 951 22.11 5.83 9.68
CA PRO A 951 21.13 6.16 10.70
C PRO A 951 21.06 7.68 10.94
N PRO A 952 19.88 8.25 11.27
CA PRO A 952 19.76 9.69 11.54
C PRO A 952 20.70 10.22 12.63
N ALA A 953 21.11 9.37 13.59
CA ALA A 953 22.06 9.72 14.65
C ALA A 953 23.50 9.99 14.14
N ARG A 954 23.79 9.64 12.88
CA ARG A 954 25.10 9.77 12.21
C ARG A 954 25.08 10.81 11.09
N LEU A 955 24.04 11.65 11.04
CA LEU A 955 23.99 12.77 10.10
C LEU A 955 25.15 13.74 10.34
N GLY A 956 25.66 14.31 9.24
CA GLY A 956 26.86 15.17 9.26
C GLY A 956 28.17 14.42 9.07
N GLU A 957 28.17 13.08 9.13
CA GLU A 957 29.36 12.29 8.84
C GLU A 957 29.70 12.28 7.35
N LYS A 958 30.98 12.08 7.08
CA LYS A 958 31.52 11.98 5.72
C LYS A 958 32.19 10.63 5.54
N CYS A 959 32.01 10.06 4.36
CA CYS A 959 32.67 8.83 3.95
C CYS A 959 33.24 9.01 2.54
N TRP A 960 34.36 8.35 2.25
CA TRP A 960 35.00 8.41 0.94
C TRP A 960 34.95 7.04 0.27
N ILE A 961 34.70 7.03 -1.03
CA ILE A 961 34.74 5.81 -1.86
C ILE A 961 35.82 6.02 -2.92
N ALA A 962 36.82 5.15 -2.94
CA ALA A 962 37.79 5.12 -4.03
C ALA A 962 37.14 4.52 -5.29
N LEU A 963 37.30 5.21 -6.42
CA LEU A 963 36.70 4.87 -7.71
C LEU A 963 37.74 4.22 -8.65
N PRO A 964 37.32 3.44 -9.65
CA PRO A 964 38.23 2.81 -10.62
C PRO A 964 38.77 3.85 -11.64
N GLY A 965 39.70 4.70 -11.19
CA GLY A 965 40.28 5.79 -11.97
C GLY A 965 39.38 7.04 -12.00
N LYS A 966 39.68 7.97 -12.92
CA LYS A 966 38.93 9.23 -13.03
C LYS A 966 37.51 8.95 -13.52
N ARG A 967 36.54 9.48 -12.80
CA ARG A 967 35.11 9.37 -13.07
C ARG A 967 34.41 10.70 -12.90
N PHE A 968 33.23 10.82 -13.51
CA PHE A 968 32.31 11.94 -13.38
C PHE A 968 31.10 11.46 -12.61
N PHE A 969 30.80 12.08 -11.46
CA PHE A 969 29.71 11.65 -10.61
C PHE A 969 28.65 12.74 -10.45
N TYR A 970 27.40 12.30 -10.42
CA TYR A 970 26.21 13.13 -10.34
C TYR A 970 25.40 12.66 -9.15
N LEU A 971 24.85 13.60 -8.39
CA LEU A 971 23.83 13.26 -7.41
C LEU A 971 22.51 13.07 -8.17
N CYS A 972 21.94 11.86 -8.12
CA CYS A 972 20.81 11.49 -8.96
C CYS A 972 19.62 12.44 -8.76
N GLY A 973 19.14 13.01 -9.87
CA GLY A 973 18.09 14.01 -9.92
C GLY A 973 18.52 15.45 -9.58
N GLU A 974 19.75 15.68 -9.12
CA GLU A 974 20.20 17.00 -8.62
C GLU A 974 21.29 17.65 -9.48
N GLY A 975 22.06 16.88 -10.26
CA GLY A 975 23.04 17.43 -11.20
C GLY A 975 24.47 16.96 -10.96
N PHE A 976 25.41 17.61 -11.65
CA PHE A 976 26.85 17.32 -11.57
C PHE A 976 27.37 17.59 -10.16
N ALA A 977 27.96 16.58 -9.52
CA ALA A 977 28.50 16.68 -8.17
C ALA A 977 30.03 16.78 -8.14
N GLY A 978 30.72 16.26 -9.16
CA GLY A 978 32.16 16.41 -9.29
C GLY A 978 32.81 15.40 -10.24
N GLU A 979 34.14 15.46 -10.30
CA GLU A 979 34.96 14.48 -11.01
C GLU A 979 36.21 14.14 -10.20
N GLY A 980 36.73 12.93 -10.36
CA GLY A 980 37.94 12.49 -9.68
C GLY A 980 38.01 10.98 -9.50
N ASN A 981 38.96 10.53 -8.67
CA ASN A 981 39.16 9.12 -8.33
C ASN A 981 38.56 8.76 -6.96
N THR A 982 37.88 9.70 -6.32
CA THR A 982 37.29 9.53 -5.00
C THR A 982 35.96 10.28 -4.96
N LEU A 983 34.92 9.59 -4.49
CA LEU A 983 33.60 10.16 -4.23
C LEU A 983 33.46 10.43 -2.73
N GLU A 984 33.04 11.63 -2.36
CA GLU A 984 32.64 11.98 -1.00
C GLU A 984 31.14 11.76 -0.83
N LEU A 985 30.77 10.92 0.12
CA LEU A 985 29.42 10.78 0.65
C LEU A 985 29.25 11.76 1.82
N ASP A 986 28.66 12.92 1.55
CA ASP A 986 28.38 13.95 2.56
C ASP A 986 26.97 13.80 3.17
N PHE A 987 26.88 13.07 4.29
CA PHE A 987 25.62 12.85 5.00
C PHE A 987 25.17 14.06 5.83
N ALA A 988 25.82 15.22 5.73
CA ALA A 988 25.24 16.47 6.21
C ALA A 988 24.01 16.88 5.38
N ARG A 989 23.95 16.44 4.12
CA ARG A 989 22.86 16.79 3.18
C ARG A 989 21.59 16.00 3.41
N SER A 990 21.72 14.70 3.67
CA SER A 990 20.61 13.76 3.81
C SER A 990 21.11 12.43 4.38
N PRO A 991 20.31 11.66 5.14
CA PRO A 991 20.68 10.31 5.55
C PRO A 991 20.64 9.31 4.39
N PHE A 992 20.22 9.73 3.21
CA PHE A 992 20.15 8.94 1.99
C PHE A 992 20.81 9.70 0.83
N LEU A 993 21.77 9.06 0.19
CA LEU A 993 22.49 9.59 -0.97
C LEU A 993 22.43 8.55 -2.09
N CYS A 994 22.29 9.03 -3.33
CA CYS A 994 22.31 8.16 -4.50
C CYS A 994 23.08 8.87 -5.61
N TYR A 995 24.27 8.36 -5.93
CA TYR A 995 25.15 8.91 -6.95
C TYR A 995 25.19 7.99 -8.17
N SER A 996 25.21 8.57 -9.35
CA SER A 996 25.64 7.87 -10.57
C SER A 996 27.09 8.22 -10.88
N VAL A 997 27.84 7.26 -11.38
CA VAL A 997 29.27 7.37 -11.66
C VAL A 997 29.51 6.96 -13.11
N PHE A 998 30.01 7.89 -13.93
CA PHE A 998 30.25 7.71 -15.35
C PHE A 998 31.75 7.76 -15.70
N PRO A 999 32.18 7.06 -16.76
CA PRO A 999 33.52 7.22 -17.31
C PRO A 999 33.73 8.58 -17.99
N GLU A 1000 32.66 9.19 -18.51
CA GLU A 1000 32.69 10.45 -19.25
C GLU A 1000 31.67 11.46 -18.71
N LYS A 1001 31.89 12.75 -18.99
CA LYS A 1001 30.93 13.80 -18.63
C LYS A 1001 29.66 13.68 -19.48
N GLN A 1002 28.51 13.75 -18.83
CA GLN A 1002 27.20 13.57 -19.46
C GLN A 1002 26.68 14.91 -19.99
N LYS A 1003 25.81 14.81 -21.02
CA LYS A 1003 25.14 15.96 -21.65
C LYS A 1003 23.67 15.97 -21.26
N GLU A 1004 23.03 17.13 -21.42
CA GLU A 1004 21.59 17.25 -21.26
C GLU A 1004 20.83 16.32 -22.22
N PRO A 1005 19.69 15.75 -21.80
CA PRO A 1005 18.85 14.97 -22.70
C PRO A 1005 18.20 15.89 -23.75
N GLU A 1006 18.16 15.47 -25.01
CA GLU A 1006 17.44 16.20 -26.06
C GLU A 1006 16.08 15.57 -26.35
N PHE A 1007 15.06 16.41 -26.51
CA PHE A 1007 13.72 15.96 -26.87
C PHE A 1007 12.91 17.03 -27.60
N SER A 1008 11.84 16.59 -28.25
CA SER A 1008 10.77 17.44 -28.75
C SER A 1008 9.42 16.75 -28.61
N ILE A 1009 8.35 17.53 -28.52
CA ILE A 1009 6.97 17.06 -28.55
C ILE A 1009 6.30 17.69 -29.76
N ALA A 1010 5.60 16.89 -30.55
CA ALA A 1010 4.86 17.39 -31.71
C ALA A 1010 3.80 18.41 -31.27
N ARG A 1011 3.61 19.46 -32.09
CA ARG A 1011 2.40 20.29 -32.00
C ARG A 1011 1.16 19.44 -32.30
N GLY A 1012 0.03 19.81 -31.72
CA GLY A 1012 -1.25 19.18 -32.06
C GLY A 1012 -2.43 19.90 -31.43
N ALA A 1013 -3.62 19.36 -31.66
CA ALA A 1013 -4.87 19.92 -31.17
C ALA A 1013 -5.35 19.21 -29.90
N ARG A 1014 -6.32 19.83 -29.23
CA ARG A 1014 -7.10 19.15 -28.20
C ARG A 1014 -7.77 17.89 -28.77
N GLY A 1015 -7.78 16.82 -27.98
CA GLY A 1015 -8.25 15.49 -28.37
C GLY A 1015 -7.20 14.61 -29.06
N GLU A 1016 -6.04 15.16 -29.43
CA GLU A 1016 -4.99 14.41 -30.12
C GLU A 1016 -3.97 13.75 -29.19
N ARG A 1017 -3.27 12.74 -29.73
CA ARG A 1017 -2.07 12.16 -29.15
C ARG A 1017 -0.86 12.85 -29.74
N LEU A 1018 -0.05 13.47 -28.91
CA LEU A 1018 1.16 14.15 -29.34
C LEU A 1018 2.33 13.16 -29.29
N ALA A 1019 3.09 13.10 -30.38
CA ALA A 1019 4.29 12.27 -30.46
C ALA A 1019 5.43 12.90 -29.66
N PHE A 1020 6.12 12.07 -28.87
CA PHE A 1020 7.36 12.42 -28.19
C PHE A 1020 8.55 11.89 -29.00
N PHE A 1021 9.56 12.73 -29.22
CA PHE A 1021 10.79 12.36 -29.91
C PHE A 1021 12.00 12.64 -29.02
N GLY A 1022 12.79 11.61 -28.75
CA GLY A 1022 14.03 11.70 -27.96
C GLY A 1022 15.12 10.77 -28.50
N PRO A 1023 15.68 11.05 -29.69
CA PRO A 1023 16.63 10.13 -30.35
C PRO A 1023 17.96 10.00 -29.61
N SER A 1024 18.33 10.97 -28.77
CA SER A 1024 19.58 10.94 -27.99
C SER A 1024 19.43 10.24 -26.62
N LEU A 1025 18.24 9.72 -26.29
CA LEU A 1025 18.01 9.10 -24.99
C LEU A 1025 18.65 7.71 -24.94
N VAL A 1026 19.53 7.51 -23.97
CA VAL A 1026 20.26 6.26 -23.77
C VAL A 1026 19.34 5.20 -23.15
N SER A 1027 19.24 4.03 -23.79
CA SER A 1027 18.48 2.89 -23.26
C SER A 1027 19.04 2.41 -21.91
N GLY A 1028 18.16 2.03 -20.98
CA GLY A 1028 18.56 1.59 -19.63
C GLY A 1028 18.79 2.73 -18.64
N ARG A 1029 18.54 3.98 -19.03
CA ARG A 1029 18.37 5.11 -18.10
C ARG A 1029 16.92 5.22 -17.63
N VAL A 1030 16.66 6.19 -16.74
CA VAL A 1030 15.31 6.58 -16.33
C VAL A 1030 15.15 8.08 -16.54
N PHE A 1031 14.05 8.48 -17.16
CA PHE A 1031 13.72 9.85 -17.49
C PHE A 1031 12.39 10.24 -16.83
N CYS A 1032 12.32 11.49 -16.35
CA CYS A 1032 11.11 12.11 -15.83
C CYS A 1032 10.68 13.25 -16.74
N LEU A 1033 9.46 13.20 -17.29
CA LEU A 1033 8.87 14.25 -18.12
C LEU A 1033 7.71 14.92 -17.37
N GLU A 1034 7.87 16.19 -17.05
CA GLU A 1034 6.85 17.02 -16.42
C GLU A 1034 6.21 17.96 -17.44
N LEU A 1035 4.86 17.98 -17.49
CA LEU A 1035 4.09 18.85 -18.38
C LEU A 1035 3.32 19.89 -17.56
N THR A 1036 3.55 21.16 -17.88
CA THR A 1036 2.89 22.32 -17.26
C THR A 1036 2.04 23.02 -18.31
N ASP A 1037 0.80 23.33 -17.95
CA ASP A 1037 -0.13 24.02 -18.84
C ASP A 1037 0.19 25.53 -18.96
N PRO A 1038 -0.49 26.26 -19.86
CA PRO A 1038 -0.29 27.71 -20.03
C PRO A 1038 -0.63 28.55 -18.79
N ALA A 1039 -1.37 27.99 -17.82
CA ALA A 1039 -1.69 28.65 -16.56
C ALA A 1039 -0.62 28.40 -15.47
N GLY A 1040 0.45 27.66 -15.80
CA GLY A 1040 1.53 27.35 -14.87
C GLY A 1040 1.24 26.16 -13.94
N GLN A 1041 0.16 25.41 -14.17
CA GLN A 1041 -0.18 24.24 -13.38
C GLN A 1041 0.49 22.99 -13.95
N VAL A 1042 1.26 22.26 -13.12
CA VAL A 1042 1.76 20.93 -13.49
C VAL A 1042 0.56 20.01 -13.63
N ARG A 1043 0.36 19.47 -14.83
CA ARG A 1043 -0.78 18.60 -15.16
C ARG A 1043 -0.42 17.14 -15.09
N ARG A 1044 0.81 16.78 -15.48
CA ARG A 1044 1.24 15.38 -15.61
C ARG A 1044 2.73 15.24 -15.40
N THR A 1045 3.10 14.11 -14.83
CA THR A 1045 4.48 13.65 -14.70
C THR A 1045 4.55 12.22 -15.20
N PHE A 1046 5.52 11.93 -16.06
CA PHE A 1046 5.74 10.60 -16.60
C PHE A 1046 7.16 10.12 -16.27
N VAL A 1047 7.29 8.83 -15.94
CA VAL A 1047 8.58 8.17 -15.72
C VAL A 1047 8.72 7.02 -16.71
N PHE A 1048 9.83 6.97 -17.45
CA PHE A 1048 10.08 5.98 -18.51
C PHE A 1048 11.59 5.79 -18.76
N ASP A 1049 12.01 4.77 -19.49
CA ASP A 1049 13.43 4.42 -19.71
C ASP A 1049 13.99 4.70 -21.10
N ARG A 1050 13.17 4.74 -22.14
CA ARG A 1050 13.62 4.96 -23.52
C ARG A 1050 12.55 5.59 -24.39
N ALA A 1051 12.97 6.20 -25.49
CA ALA A 1051 12.06 6.87 -26.44
C ALA A 1051 10.97 5.96 -27.01
N GLU A 1052 11.26 4.67 -27.27
CA GLU A 1052 10.27 3.70 -27.75
C GLU A 1052 9.17 3.36 -26.71
N ARG A 1053 9.45 3.60 -25.43
CA ARG A 1053 8.52 3.46 -24.31
C ARG A 1053 8.12 4.82 -23.73
N ALA A 1054 8.33 5.90 -24.50
CA ALA A 1054 7.94 7.23 -24.09
C ALA A 1054 6.44 7.30 -23.82
N PRO A 1055 6.02 8.17 -22.89
CA PRO A 1055 4.62 8.30 -22.52
C PRO A 1055 3.78 8.77 -23.70
N VAL A 1056 2.54 8.27 -23.78
CA VAL A 1056 1.55 8.78 -24.71
C VAL A 1056 0.99 10.10 -24.15
N ILE A 1057 1.41 11.21 -24.72
CA ILE A 1057 0.95 12.55 -24.33
C ILE A 1057 -0.41 12.81 -25.00
N ARG A 1058 -1.46 13.06 -24.21
CA ARG A 1058 -2.84 13.24 -24.71
C ARG A 1058 -3.40 14.55 -24.26
N ILE A 1059 -3.89 15.42 -25.13
CA ILE A 1059 -4.57 16.63 -24.63
C ILE A 1059 -6.06 16.38 -24.65
N ALA A 1060 -6.76 16.56 -23.53
CA ALA A 1060 -8.20 16.39 -23.49
C ALA A 1060 -8.92 17.58 -24.17
N TYR A 1061 -10.13 17.34 -24.69
CA TYR A 1061 -10.94 18.38 -25.38
C TYR A 1061 -11.27 19.59 -24.50
N ASN A 1062 -11.23 19.44 -23.18
CA ASN A 1062 -11.52 20.48 -22.20
C ASN A 1062 -10.28 20.97 -21.42
N GLU A 1063 -9.08 20.61 -21.85
CA GLU A 1063 -7.84 21.18 -21.29
C GLU A 1063 -7.48 22.54 -21.93
N PRO A 1064 -6.66 23.39 -21.30
CA PRO A 1064 -6.26 24.68 -21.88
C PRO A 1064 -5.50 24.54 -23.21
N ALA A 1065 -5.88 25.34 -24.20
CA ALA A 1065 -5.10 25.54 -25.42
C ALA A 1065 -4.02 26.61 -25.19
N GLY A 1066 -3.01 26.65 -26.05
CA GLY A 1066 -1.89 27.58 -26.00
C GLY A 1066 -0.54 26.87 -25.77
N ARG A 1067 0.42 27.62 -25.25
CA ARG A 1067 1.81 27.18 -25.10
C ARG A 1067 2.02 26.38 -23.82
N TRP A 1068 2.28 25.09 -23.95
CA TRP A 1068 2.62 24.20 -22.85
C TRP A 1068 4.13 24.11 -22.66
N LYS A 1069 4.57 23.99 -21.40
CA LYS A 1069 5.96 23.78 -21.03
C LYS A 1069 6.19 22.31 -20.70
N ALA A 1070 7.28 21.76 -21.20
CA ALA A 1070 7.74 20.41 -20.91
C ALA A 1070 9.16 20.45 -20.31
N VAL A 1071 9.40 19.70 -19.24
CA VAL A 1071 10.73 19.53 -18.63
C VAL A 1071 11.07 18.05 -18.63
N LEU A 1072 12.13 17.67 -19.35
CA LEU A 1072 12.66 16.31 -19.35
C LEU A 1072 13.94 16.27 -18.50
N THR A 1073 13.96 15.38 -17.52
CA THR A 1073 15.11 15.16 -16.63
C THR A 1073 15.65 13.75 -16.82
N ASP A 1074 16.95 13.61 -17.06
CA ASP A 1074 17.64 12.33 -16.91
C ASP A 1074 17.88 12.09 -15.41
N VAL A 1075 17.18 11.13 -14.82
CA VAL A 1075 17.16 10.91 -13.38
C VAL A 1075 18.53 10.45 -12.87
N ALA A 1076 19.30 9.73 -13.69
CA ALA A 1076 20.64 9.29 -13.29
C ALA A 1076 21.56 10.49 -13.04
N THR A 1077 21.44 11.55 -13.85
CA THR A 1077 22.36 12.71 -13.81
C THR A 1077 21.77 13.96 -13.17
N GLY A 1078 20.45 14.12 -13.16
CA GLY A 1078 19.76 15.38 -12.83
C GLY A 1078 19.86 16.46 -13.91
N LEU A 1079 20.50 16.17 -15.04
CA LEU A 1079 20.55 17.09 -16.18
C LEU A 1079 19.16 17.17 -16.82
N ARG A 1080 18.75 18.39 -17.17
CA ARG A 1080 17.38 18.68 -17.62
C ARG A 1080 17.36 19.56 -18.85
N LYS A 1081 16.37 19.32 -19.69
CA LYS A 1081 16.05 20.14 -20.85
C LYS A 1081 14.63 20.67 -20.70
N THR A 1082 14.45 21.96 -21.00
CA THR A 1082 13.13 22.58 -21.09
C THR A 1082 12.76 22.77 -22.56
N GLY A 1083 11.58 22.28 -22.93
CA GLY A 1083 10.97 22.48 -24.23
C GLY A 1083 9.59 23.13 -24.09
N ASN A 1084 9.04 23.59 -25.21
CA ASN A 1084 7.64 24.04 -25.28
C ASN A 1084 6.98 23.42 -26.50
N PHE A 1085 5.68 23.21 -26.43
CA PHE A 1085 4.86 22.79 -27.57
C PHE A 1085 3.53 23.55 -27.56
N GLU A 1086 2.96 23.74 -28.74
CA GLU A 1086 1.68 24.43 -28.91
C GLU A 1086 0.53 23.43 -28.97
N VAL A 1087 -0.53 23.74 -28.24
CA VAL A 1087 -1.80 23.03 -28.26
C VAL A 1087 -2.86 23.94 -28.89
N THR A 1088 -3.35 23.58 -30.07
CA THR A 1088 -4.43 24.33 -30.71
C THR A 1088 -5.81 23.90 -30.18
N PRO A 1089 -6.83 24.77 -30.25
CA PRO A 1089 -8.19 24.47 -29.81
C PRO A 1089 -8.82 23.20 -30.41
#